data_AF-A0A3N4UJV3-F1
#
_entry.id   AF-A0A3N4UJV3-F1
#
_cell.length_a   1.000
_cell.length_b   1.000
_cell.length_c   1.000
_cell.angle_alpha   90.00
_cell.angle_beta   90.00
_cell.angle_gamma   90.00
#
_symmetry.space_group_name_H-M   'P 1'
#
loop_
_entity.id
_entity.type
_entity.pdbx_description
1 polymer ?
#
loop_
_entity_poly.entity_id
_entity_poly.type
_entity_poly.pdbx_seq_one_letter_code
_entity_poly.pdbx_strand_id
1 'polypeptide(L)'
;MTAEYKVHGGVAVLTLNNPPVNGLGYETRRALIEGLERAQADASVKAIVITGAGRAFSGGADIREFGTPKALQEPNLLTVIRAVEGAEKPVIAAIHSVCMGGGLELALGCHYRIAAPGCSVALPEVKLGLIPGAGGTQRLPRAIGVEPALNMIVSGEAVPSERLAQIPGQKLFDRMAASVDSLGEEALAFALEVAGRHAQGEPLPRVRDVRLKVPLGEAYFQFARNMVKGMAKGFPAPVKCVDAVQAATTKAFEEGLRAERDIFIDLMWTPESRALRHLFQAERAVSKIPDVPAEIPLREIKSVAVIGAGTMGGGISMNFLNAGIPVKILEMKQEALDRGVATIRKNYESQIKKGKLKQDKYEQRMALLSTTLDYADLRDADLVIEAVFEDLGVKEAVFRKLDETMKPGAILASNTSTLDLNKIAAFTRRPEDVVGLHFFSPANVMKLLEVVRGEKTAKDVLATVMALAKKIKKVAVVSGVCDGFIGNRMIEQYSRQAGFLLDEGCTPAQVDRAIEKFGFAMGPFRMGDLAGNDIGWAIRKRRYVEKPGLKYSKTADLLCERGRFGQKTGAGWYDYAPGKRDPIESAEVIAMIEEHRKTLGITPRKISDEEIVERLVFALVNEGAHIIEEGIALRASDIDIVYIYGYGFPVQRGGPMFYADEVGLYNVVQIMKRLAKNPYDDAEFWKPAPLLARLASEGKTFN
;
A
#
# COMPACT_ATOMS: atom_id res chain seq x y z
N MET A 1 13.36 -23.75 17.97
CA MET A 1 13.39 -24.39 16.63
C MET A 1 12.27 -23.78 15.80
N THR A 2 12.51 -23.52 14.51
CA THR A 2 11.51 -22.92 13.61
C THR A 2 10.61 -23.94 12.90
N ALA A 3 10.85 -25.23 13.13
CA ALA A 3 9.90 -26.31 12.87
C ALA A 3 9.98 -27.33 14.02
N GLU A 4 8.83 -27.81 14.51
CA GLU A 4 8.73 -28.82 15.56
C GLU A 4 8.51 -30.22 14.96
N TYR A 5 9.08 -31.25 15.59
CA TYR A 5 8.91 -32.65 15.21
C TYR A 5 8.23 -33.42 16.34
N LYS A 6 7.07 -34.06 16.08
CA LYS A 6 6.36 -34.92 17.03
C LYS A 6 5.82 -36.16 16.32
N VAL A 7 5.79 -37.32 16.99
CA VAL A 7 5.22 -38.56 16.42
C VAL A 7 3.91 -38.91 17.12
N HIS A 8 2.87 -39.19 16.34
CA HIS A 8 1.54 -39.56 16.80
C HIS A 8 1.08 -40.83 16.09
N GLY A 9 1.03 -41.96 16.80
CA GLY A 9 0.45 -43.21 16.27
C GLY A 9 1.06 -43.69 14.95
N GLY A 10 2.37 -43.48 14.73
CA GLY A 10 3.06 -43.82 13.47
C GLY A 10 3.08 -42.69 12.42
N VAL A 11 2.59 -41.50 12.74
CA VAL A 11 2.66 -40.32 11.86
C VAL A 11 3.62 -39.29 12.46
N ALA A 12 4.62 -38.86 11.69
CA ALA A 12 5.49 -37.74 12.08
C ALA A 12 4.84 -36.42 11.68
N VAL A 13 4.65 -35.50 12.62
CA VAL A 13 4.10 -34.16 12.41
C VAL A 13 5.23 -33.14 12.47
N LEU A 14 5.45 -32.46 11.34
CA LEU A 14 6.37 -31.34 11.17
C LEU A 14 5.57 -30.03 11.23
N THR A 15 5.65 -29.30 12.33
CA THR A 15 4.91 -28.05 12.52
C THR A 15 5.82 -26.85 12.30
N LEU A 16 5.59 -26.08 11.24
CA LEU A 16 6.27 -24.80 11.00
C LEU A 16 5.95 -23.83 12.14
N ASN A 17 6.98 -23.28 12.79
CA ASN A 17 6.82 -22.38 13.93
C ASN A 17 7.80 -21.20 13.82
N ASN A 18 7.52 -20.30 12.87
CA ASN A 18 8.27 -19.05 12.66
C ASN A 18 7.29 -17.87 12.61
N PRO A 19 6.85 -17.35 13.78
CA PRO A 19 5.89 -16.25 13.84
C PRO A 19 6.33 -15.01 13.04
N PRO A 20 5.38 -14.21 12.52
CA PRO A 20 3.93 -14.32 12.74
C PRO A 20 3.19 -15.23 11.74
N VAL A 21 3.82 -15.60 10.63
CA VAL A 21 3.16 -16.28 9.50
C VAL A 21 3.92 -17.51 8.98
N ASN A 22 4.82 -18.08 9.78
CA ASN A 22 5.60 -19.27 9.42
C ASN A 22 6.40 -19.08 8.13
N GLY A 23 7.17 -17.98 8.06
CA GLY A 23 8.02 -17.67 6.92
C GLY A 23 9.05 -18.77 6.65
N LEU A 24 9.21 -19.14 5.39
CA LEU A 24 10.14 -20.18 4.93
C LEU A 24 11.57 -19.63 4.80
N GLY A 25 12.06 -19.05 5.89
CA GLY A 25 13.45 -18.62 6.04
C GLY A 25 14.40 -19.81 6.13
N TYR A 26 15.70 -19.56 6.04
CA TYR A 26 16.75 -20.57 5.99
C TYR A 26 16.61 -21.61 7.10
N GLU A 27 16.45 -21.15 8.34
CA GLU A 27 16.31 -22.02 9.51
C GLU A 27 15.07 -22.92 9.42
N THR A 28 13.93 -22.38 8.95
CA THR A 28 12.70 -23.16 8.75
C THR A 28 12.89 -24.23 7.66
N ARG A 29 13.55 -23.87 6.55
CA ARG A 29 13.83 -24.80 5.44
C ARG A 29 14.77 -25.93 5.88
N ARG A 30 15.82 -25.60 6.63
CA ARG A 30 16.76 -26.58 7.19
C ARG A 30 16.05 -27.52 8.17
N ALA A 31 15.30 -26.98 9.12
CA ALA A 31 14.56 -27.78 10.10
C ALA A 31 13.51 -28.71 9.45
N LEU A 32 12.90 -28.28 8.35
CA LEU A 32 12.01 -29.15 7.55
C LEU A 32 12.74 -30.34 6.93
N ILE A 33 13.92 -30.13 6.33
CA ILE A 33 14.74 -31.21 5.77
C ILE A 33 15.15 -32.18 6.87
N GLU A 34 15.70 -31.68 7.98
CA GLU A 34 16.12 -32.52 9.12
C GLU A 34 14.94 -33.35 9.67
N GLY A 35 13.76 -32.73 9.79
CA GLY A 35 12.54 -33.42 10.22
C GLY A 35 12.07 -34.49 9.22
N LEU A 36 12.16 -34.20 7.92
CA LEU A 36 11.83 -35.14 6.85
C LEU A 36 12.77 -36.35 6.83
N GLU A 37 14.09 -36.11 6.91
CA GLU A 37 15.12 -37.15 6.98
C GLU A 37 14.94 -38.04 8.20
N ARG A 38 14.67 -37.43 9.37
CA ARG A 38 14.38 -38.17 10.61
C ARG A 38 13.14 -39.05 10.45
N ALA A 39 12.05 -38.52 9.89
CA ALA A 39 10.83 -39.27 9.66
C ALA A 39 11.02 -40.41 8.65
N GLN A 40 11.83 -40.20 7.61
CA GLN A 40 12.16 -41.22 6.61
C GLN A 40 12.96 -42.37 7.22
N ALA A 41 13.99 -42.05 8.03
CA ALA A 41 14.84 -43.05 8.68
C ALA A 41 14.12 -43.89 9.76
N ASP A 42 13.09 -43.34 10.40
CA ASP A 42 12.36 -44.03 11.47
C ASP A 42 11.35 -45.04 10.92
N ALA A 43 11.64 -46.34 11.03
CA ALA A 43 10.77 -47.42 10.56
C ALA A 43 9.38 -47.47 11.24
N SER A 44 9.23 -46.86 12.43
CA SER A 44 7.93 -46.76 13.12
C SER A 44 7.01 -45.73 12.47
N VAL A 45 7.59 -44.73 11.79
CA VAL A 45 6.84 -43.71 11.04
C VAL A 45 6.40 -44.26 9.69
N LYS A 46 5.10 -44.16 9.40
CA LYS A 46 4.43 -44.63 8.18
C LYS A 46 3.97 -43.51 7.26
N ALA A 47 3.76 -42.30 7.80
CA ALA A 47 3.42 -41.10 7.03
C ALA A 47 3.90 -39.83 7.75
N ILE A 48 3.89 -38.72 7.02
CA ILE A 48 4.38 -37.43 7.48
C ILE A 48 3.30 -36.37 7.25
N VAL A 49 2.99 -35.56 8.26
CA VAL A 49 2.11 -34.40 8.15
C VAL A 49 2.96 -33.14 8.29
N ILE A 50 2.86 -32.22 7.34
CA ILE A 50 3.40 -30.86 7.44
C ILE A 50 2.25 -29.92 7.76
N THR A 51 2.38 -29.10 8.80
CA THR A 51 1.38 -28.10 9.21
C THR A 51 2.06 -26.83 9.73
N GLY A 52 1.29 -25.78 10.05
CA GLY A 52 1.81 -24.56 10.67
C GLY A 52 1.28 -24.34 12.09
N ALA A 53 2.07 -23.66 12.92
CA ALA A 53 1.63 -23.18 14.23
C ALA A 53 0.90 -21.83 14.10
N GLY A 54 0.01 -21.54 15.04
CA GLY A 54 -0.60 -20.22 15.18
C GLY A 54 -1.58 -19.89 14.04
N ARG A 55 -1.31 -18.80 13.30
CA ARG A 55 -2.29 -18.17 12.38
C ARG A 55 -2.03 -18.41 10.90
N ALA A 56 -1.15 -19.35 10.55
CA ALA A 56 -0.85 -19.67 9.15
C ALA A 56 -0.33 -21.11 9.03
N PHE A 57 -0.66 -21.78 7.92
CA PHE A 57 0.20 -22.86 7.44
C PHE A 57 1.57 -22.25 7.10
N SER A 58 1.62 -21.37 6.10
CA SER A 58 2.77 -20.52 5.80
C SER A 58 2.36 -19.36 4.91
N GLY A 59 2.89 -18.18 5.21
CA GLY A 59 2.78 -16.97 4.39
C GLY A 59 3.76 -16.92 3.22
N GLY A 60 4.61 -17.93 3.04
CA GLY A 60 5.58 -18.02 1.96
C GLY A 60 7.01 -17.73 2.40
N ALA A 61 7.82 -17.22 1.48
CA ALA A 61 9.22 -16.93 1.74
C ALA A 61 9.40 -15.88 2.85
N ASP A 62 10.50 -15.98 3.60
CA ASP A 62 10.80 -15.00 4.63
C ASP A 62 11.33 -13.71 4.02
N ILE A 63 10.50 -12.67 4.02
CA ILE A 63 10.82 -11.37 3.45
C ILE A 63 12.02 -10.70 4.12
N ARG A 64 12.38 -11.09 5.35
CA ARG A 64 13.55 -10.56 6.06
C ARG A 64 14.86 -11.04 5.44
N GLU A 65 14.82 -12.15 4.72
CA GLU A 65 16.00 -12.72 4.05
C GLU A 65 16.16 -12.19 2.62
N PHE A 66 15.16 -11.51 2.05
CA PHE A 66 15.22 -11.02 0.67
C PHE A 66 16.37 -10.04 0.49
N GLY A 67 17.19 -10.26 -0.56
CA GLY A 67 18.39 -9.47 -0.81
C GLY A 67 19.59 -9.83 0.07
N THR A 68 19.46 -10.80 0.97
CA THR A 68 20.57 -11.34 1.77
C THR A 68 21.06 -12.68 1.22
N PRO A 69 22.30 -13.11 1.53
CA PRO A 69 22.79 -14.44 1.14
C PRO A 69 21.90 -15.60 1.62
N LYS A 70 21.19 -15.44 2.74
CA LYS A 70 20.31 -16.48 3.32
C LYS A 70 19.12 -16.85 2.43
N ALA A 71 18.63 -15.91 1.61
CA ALA A 71 17.53 -16.19 0.69
C ALA A 71 17.91 -17.22 -0.39
N LEU A 72 19.19 -17.31 -0.74
CA LEU A 72 19.71 -18.22 -1.77
C LEU A 72 20.41 -19.46 -1.19
N GLN A 73 20.60 -19.51 0.13
CA GLN A 73 21.34 -20.57 0.81
C GLN A 73 20.58 -21.90 0.83
N GLU A 74 21.32 -23.00 0.59
CA GLU A 74 20.80 -24.38 0.64
C GLU A 74 20.66 -24.92 2.07
N PRO A 75 19.55 -25.59 2.43
CA PRO A 75 18.46 -25.99 1.52
C PRO A 75 17.54 -24.81 1.16
N ASN A 76 17.41 -24.52 -0.13
CA ASN A 76 16.43 -23.56 -0.65
C ASN A 76 15.06 -24.23 -0.83
N LEU A 77 14.03 -23.45 -1.16
CA LEU A 77 12.66 -24.00 -1.23
C LEU A 77 12.49 -25.06 -2.35
N LEU A 78 13.21 -24.95 -3.46
CA LEU A 78 13.20 -25.96 -4.52
C LEU A 78 13.76 -27.29 -4.00
N THR A 79 14.85 -27.24 -3.23
CA THR A 79 15.46 -28.42 -2.60
C THR A 79 14.51 -29.06 -1.59
N VAL A 80 13.85 -28.25 -0.74
CA VAL A 80 12.83 -28.74 0.20
C VAL A 80 11.69 -29.43 -0.55
N ILE A 81 11.16 -28.81 -1.59
CA ILE A 81 10.06 -29.37 -2.39
C ILE A 81 10.48 -30.67 -3.08
N ARG A 82 11.70 -30.74 -3.64
CA ARG A 82 12.23 -31.97 -4.24
C ARG A 82 12.36 -33.10 -3.23
N ALA A 83 12.82 -32.79 -2.01
CA ALA A 83 12.93 -33.78 -0.94
C ALA A 83 11.55 -34.30 -0.51
N VAL A 84 10.57 -33.40 -0.33
CA VAL A 84 9.19 -33.76 0.02
C VAL A 84 8.53 -34.61 -1.07
N GLU A 85 8.65 -34.19 -2.33
CA GLU A 85 8.07 -34.87 -3.50
C GLU A 85 8.75 -36.21 -3.81
N GLY A 86 9.99 -36.40 -3.36
CA GLY A 86 10.77 -37.63 -3.49
C GLY A 86 10.73 -38.52 -2.25
N ALA A 87 9.94 -38.18 -1.22
CA ALA A 87 9.86 -38.98 -0.02
C ALA A 87 9.21 -40.35 -0.30
N GLU A 88 9.71 -41.40 0.35
CA GLU A 88 9.22 -42.77 0.19
C GLU A 88 7.96 -43.01 1.03
N LYS A 89 7.73 -42.17 2.04
CA LYS A 89 6.52 -42.18 2.86
C LYS A 89 5.54 -41.11 2.37
N PRO A 90 4.21 -41.34 2.46
CA PRO A 90 3.22 -40.31 2.17
C PRO A 90 3.49 -39.04 2.98
N VAL A 91 3.40 -37.89 2.31
CA VAL A 91 3.54 -36.56 2.93
C VAL A 91 2.27 -35.78 2.69
N ILE A 92 1.65 -35.29 3.77
CA ILE A 92 0.36 -34.64 3.77
C ILE A 92 0.53 -33.20 4.26
N ALA A 93 0.10 -32.22 3.48
CA ALA A 93 -0.01 -30.84 3.96
C ALA A 93 -1.37 -30.64 4.64
N ALA A 94 -1.36 -30.28 5.93
CA ALA A 94 -2.55 -29.89 6.69
C ALA A 94 -2.64 -28.35 6.73
N ILE A 95 -3.53 -27.79 5.91
CA ILE A 95 -3.53 -26.38 5.54
C ILE A 95 -4.64 -25.63 6.28
N HIS A 96 -4.30 -24.53 6.95
CA HIS A 96 -5.28 -23.64 7.60
C HIS A 96 -4.86 -22.17 7.50
N SER A 97 -5.85 -21.30 7.71
CA SER A 97 -5.73 -19.84 7.86
C SER A 97 -5.09 -19.10 6.67
N VAL A 98 -3.79 -19.30 6.42
CA VAL A 98 -3.02 -18.68 5.34
C VAL A 98 -2.07 -19.70 4.72
N CYS A 99 -2.15 -19.88 3.40
CA CYS A 99 -1.25 -20.69 2.60
C CYS A 99 -0.88 -19.94 1.31
N MET A 100 0.23 -19.20 1.34
CA MET A 100 0.56 -18.25 0.28
C MET A 100 1.98 -18.41 -0.23
N GLY A 101 2.16 -18.09 -1.52
CA GLY A 101 3.44 -18.09 -2.21
C GLY A 101 4.19 -19.40 -2.01
N GLY A 102 5.44 -19.33 -1.54
CA GLY A 102 6.24 -20.50 -1.20
C GLY A 102 5.58 -21.52 -0.25
N GLY A 103 4.63 -21.11 0.58
CA GLY A 103 3.83 -22.03 1.41
C GLY A 103 2.91 -22.90 0.56
N LEU A 104 2.24 -22.30 -0.43
CA LEU A 104 1.44 -23.06 -1.39
C LEU A 104 2.32 -23.92 -2.30
N GLU A 105 3.50 -23.44 -2.68
CA GLU A 105 4.46 -24.22 -3.45
C GLU A 105 4.96 -25.45 -2.68
N LEU A 106 5.23 -25.30 -1.37
CA LEU A 106 5.55 -26.43 -0.48
C LEU A 106 4.39 -27.43 -0.40
N ALA A 107 3.17 -26.95 -0.21
CA ALA A 107 1.98 -27.81 -0.17
C ALA A 107 1.75 -28.56 -1.50
N LEU A 108 1.99 -27.91 -2.64
CA LEU A 108 1.93 -28.53 -3.97
C LEU A 108 3.01 -29.59 -4.19
N GLY A 109 4.13 -29.52 -3.45
CA GLY A 109 5.17 -30.55 -3.42
C GLY A 109 4.81 -31.79 -2.59
N CYS A 110 3.87 -31.67 -1.65
CA CYS A 110 3.40 -32.82 -0.85
C CYS A 110 2.65 -33.83 -1.73
N HIS A 111 2.52 -35.07 -1.26
CA HIS A 111 1.74 -36.10 -1.94
C HIS A 111 0.23 -35.77 -1.86
N TYR A 112 -0.23 -35.43 -0.66
CA TYR A 112 -1.63 -35.10 -0.39
C TYR A 112 -1.78 -33.76 0.34
N ARG A 113 -2.97 -33.15 0.25
CA ARG A 113 -3.34 -31.89 0.92
C ARG A 113 -4.75 -31.99 1.51
N ILE A 114 -4.88 -31.69 2.80
CA ILE A 114 -6.15 -31.46 3.49
C ILE A 114 -6.22 -30.00 3.93
N ALA A 115 -7.33 -29.31 3.64
CA ALA A 115 -7.48 -27.89 3.96
C ALA A 115 -8.69 -27.60 4.84
N ALA A 116 -8.53 -26.75 5.85
CA ALA A 116 -9.63 -26.21 6.64
C ALA A 116 -10.37 -25.09 5.89
N PRO A 117 -11.70 -24.95 6.08
CA PRO A 117 -12.47 -23.85 5.51
C PRO A 117 -11.96 -22.48 5.99
N GLY A 118 -12.17 -21.45 5.18
CA GLY A 118 -11.72 -20.08 5.43
C GLY A 118 -10.23 -19.85 5.19
N CYS A 119 -9.45 -20.86 4.78
CA CYS A 119 -8.04 -20.67 4.48
C CYS A 119 -7.85 -19.76 3.27
N SER A 120 -7.00 -18.74 3.42
CA SER A 120 -6.65 -17.80 2.36
C SER A 120 -5.48 -18.36 1.53
N VAL A 121 -5.73 -18.70 0.27
CA VAL A 121 -4.79 -19.40 -0.61
C VAL A 121 -4.39 -18.50 -1.78
N ALA A 122 -3.08 -18.30 -2.01
CA ALA A 122 -2.62 -17.37 -3.05
C ALA A 122 -1.19 -17.67 -3.56
N LEU A 123 -0.88 -17.16 -4.75
CA LEU A 123 0.49 -16.97 -5.25
C LEU A 123 0.72 -15.48 -5.51
N PRO A 124 1.03 -14.68 -4.45
CA PRO A 124 1.02 -13.22 -4.50
C PRO A 124 2.33 -12.59 -5.00
N GLU A 125 3.28 -13.37 -5.52
CA GLU A 125 4.62 -12.92 -5.94
C GLU A 125 4.59 -11.77 -6.95
N VAL A 126 3.56 -11.71 -7.79
CA VAL A 126 3.36 -10.62 -8.76
C VAL A 126 3.23 -9.25 -8.08
N LYS A 127 2.72 -9.20 -6.85
CA LYS A 127 2.62 -7.97 -6.03
C LYS A 127 3.99 -7.47 -5.55
N LEU A 128 5.03 -8.30 -5.67
CA LEU A 128 6.43 -7.99 -5.40
C LEU A 128 7.25 -7.83 -6.69
N GLY A 129 6.59 -7.77 -7.85
CA GLY A 129 7.24 -7.72 -9.16
C GLY A 129 7.95 -9.02 -9.53
N LEU A 130 7.48 -10.16 -9.00
CA LEU A 130 8.06 -11.48 -9.21
C LEU A 130 7.02 -12.45 -9.79
N ILE A 131 7.44 -13.69 -10.03
CA ILE A 131 6.55 -14.83 -10.25
C ILE A 131 6.75 -15.85 -9.12
N PRO A 132 5.84 -16.82 -8.93
CA PRO A 132 6.12 -18.02 -8.13
C PRO A 132 7.36 -18.72 -8.68
N GLY A 133 8.35 -18.96 -7.82
CA GLY A 133 9.70 -19.34 -8.23
C GLY A 133 10.19 -20.68 -7.67
N ALA A 134 9.32 -21.43 -7.02
CA ALA A 134 9.59 -22.77 -6.47
C ALA A 134 8.65 -23.85 -7.05
N GLY A 135 8.19 -23.65 -8.28
CA GLY A 135 7.36 -24.55 -9.06
C GLY A 135 5.87 -24.25 -9.03
N GLY A 136 5.45 -23.13 -8.43
CA GLY A 136 4.05 -22.72 -8.37
C GLY A 136 3.42 -22.53 -9.75
N THR A 137 4.15 -21.93 -10.71
CA THR A 137 3.64 -21.74 -12.08
C THR A 137 3.56 -23.05 -12.87
N GLN A 138 4.27 -24.09 -12.41
CA GLN A 138 4.26 -25.42 -13.03
C GLN A 138 3.22 -26.35 -12.38
N ARG A 139 3.08 -26.32 -11.05
CA ARG A 139 2.21 -27.23 -10.30
C ARG A 139 0.79 -26.70 -10.15
N LEU A 140 0.57 -25.40 -9.97
CA LEU A 140 -0.80 -24.89 -9.78
C LEU A 140 -1.70 -25.11 -11.01
N PRO A 141 -1.24 -24.87 -12.27
CA PRO A 141 -2.05 -25.20 -13.44
C PRO A 141 -2.42 -26.68 -13.51
N ARG A 142 -1.52 -27.57 -13.06
CA ARG A 142 -1.77 -29.02 -12.98
C ARG A 142 -2.80 -29.37 -11.92
N ALA A 143 -2.82 -28.61 -10.82
CA ALA A 143 -3.72 -28.83 -9.71
C ALA A 143 -5.14 -28.29 -9.97
N ILE A 144 -5.32 -27.12 -10.58
CA ILE A 144 -6.65 -26.49 -10.71
C ILE A 144 -7.05 -26.14 -12.15
N GLY A 145 -6.21 -26.44 -13.14
CA GLY A 145 -6.40 -26.04 -14.54
C GLY A 145 -5.70 -24.71 -14.87
N VAL A 146 -5.41 -24.50 -16.16
CA VAL A 146 -4.62 -23.37 -16.65
C VAL A 146 -5.27 -22.03 -16.34
N GLU A 147 -6.54 -21.86 -16.66
CA GLU A 147 -7.23 -20.57 -16.52
C GLU A 147 -7.33 -20.06 -15.08
N PRO A 148 -7.85 -20.84 -14.10
CA PRO A 148 -7.91 -20.39 -12.72
C PRO A 148 -6.51 -20.19 -12.11
N ALA A 149 -5.53 -21.03 -12.47
CA ALA A 149 -4.15 -20.84 -12.03
C ALA A 149 -3.53 -19.56 -12.58
N LEU A 150 -3.69 -19.29 -13.88
CA LEU A 150 -3.18 -18.07 -14.51
C LEU A 150 -3.81 -16.83 -13.87
N ASN A 151 -5.12 -16.85 -13.63
CA ASN A 151 -5.80 -15.74 -12.96
C ASN A 151 -5.27 -15.52 -11.53
N MET A 152 -5.05 -16.59 -10.75
CA MET A 152 -4.46 -16.48 -9.41
C MET A 152 -3.04 -15.93 -9.44
N ILE A 153 -2.20 -16.38 -10.37
CA ILE A 153 -0.78 -16.01 -10.46
C ILE A 153 -0.60 -14.57 -10.99
N VAL A 154 -1.37 -14.17 -12.00
CA VAL A 154 -1.27 -12.82 -12.59
C VAL A 154 -1.85 -11.76 -11.67
N SER A 155 -2.93 -12.08 -10.94
CA SER A 155 -3.54 -11.13 -10.00
C SER A 155 -2.86 -11.12 -8.62
N GLY A 156 -2.30 -12.26 -8.20
CA GLY A 156 -1.81 -12.45 -6.83
C GLY A 156 -2.91 -12.34 -5.78
N GLU A 157 -4.18 -12.47 -6.17
CA GLU A 157 -5.33 -12.39 -5.28
C GLU A 157 -5.54 -13.69 -4.50
N ALA A 158 -5.95 -13.54 -3.25
CA ALA A 158 -6.22 -14.68 -2.40
C ALA A 158 -7.62 -15.24 -2.65
N VAL A 159 -7.71 -16.56 -2.72
CA VAL A 159 -8.96 -17.29 -2.93
C VAL A 159 -9.23 -18.15 -1.69
N PRO A 160 -10.45 -18.11 -1.11
CA PRO A 160 -10.84 -19.02 -0.04
C PRO A 160 -10.75 -20.48 -0.50
N SER A 161 -10.24 -21.35 0.37
CA SER A 161 -10.07 -22.79 0.15
C SER A 161 -11.31 -23.47 -0.45
N GLU A 162 -12.50 -23.12 0.01
CA GLU A 162 -13.78 -23.72 -0.38
C GLU A 162 -14.13 -23.42 -1.83
N ARG A 163 -13.78 -22.22 -2.32
CA ARG A 163 -13.98 -21.87 -3.73
C ARG A 163 -13.04 -22.67 -4.63
N LEU A 164 -11.82 -22.92 -4.19
CA LEU A 164 -10.86 -23.75 -4.93
C LEU A 164 -11.29 -25.22 -4.90
N ALA A 165 -11.80 -25.73 -3.78
CA ALA A 165 -12.32 -27.08 -3.65
C ALA A 165 -13.55 -27.33 -4.55
N GLN A 166 -14.31 -26.29 -4.89
CA GLN A 166 -15.45 -26.35 -5.80
C GLN A 166 -15.06 -26.39 -7.29
N ILE A 167 -13.79 -26.19 -7.65
CA ILE A 167 -13.34 -26.27 -9.04
C ILE A 167 -13.49 -27.73 -9.52
N PRO A 168 -14.25 -28.00 -10.59
CA PRO A 168 -14.48 -29.36 -11.05
C PRO A 168 -13.19 -30.09 -11.41
N GLY A 169 -12.99 -31.28 -10.84
CA GLY A 169 -11.84 -32.13 -11.16
C GLY A 169 -10.50 -31.64 -10.62
N GLN A 170 -10.48 -30.63 -9.75
CA GLN A 170 -9.28 -30.13 -9.11
C GLN A 170 -8.51 -31.23 -8.35
N LYS A 171 -7.19 -31.06 -8.27
CA LYS A 171 -6.20 -31.91 -7.59
C LYS A 171 -5.35 -31.11 -6.58
N LEU A 172 -5.82 -29.92 -6.21
CA LEU A 172 -5.22 -29.08 -5.17
C LEU A 172 -5.54 -29.60 -3.77
N PHE A 173 -6.79 -29.89 -3.44
CA PHE A 173 -7.17 -30.42 -2.13
C PHE A 173 -7.79 -31.81 -2.30
N ASP A 174 -7.19 -32.78 -1.62
CA ASP A 174 -7.70 -34.16 -1.56
C ASP A 174 -8.89 -34.24 -0.60
N ARG A 175 -8.86 -33.44 0.47
CA ARG A 175 -9.95 -33.32 1.46
C ARG A 175 -10.12 -31.88 1.94
N MET A 176 -11.37 -31.54 2.25
CA MET A 176 -11.69 -30.38 3.09
C MET A 176 -11.98 -30.89 4.50
N ALA A 177 -11.33 -30.32 5.51
CA ALA A 177 -11.61 -30.63 6.90
C ALA A 177 -12.95 -30.01 7.32
N ALA A 178 -13.58 -30.56 8.36
CA ALA A 178 -14.83 -30.03 8.88
C ALA A 178 -14.66 -28.62 9.48
N SER A 179 -13.52 -28.37 10.13
CA SER A 179 -13.18 -27.09 10.76
C SER A 179 -11.67 -26.89 10.88
N VAL A 180 -11.23 -25.71 11.31
CA VAL A 180 -9.82 -25.48 11.66
C VAL A 180 -9.42 -26.31 12.88
N ASP A 181 -10.31 -26.46 13.86
CA ASP A 181 -10.02 -27.15 15.13
C ASP A 181 -9.86 -28.67 14.93
N SER A 182 -10.66 -29.27 14.04
CA SER A 182 -10.60 -30.71 13.74
C SER A 182 -9.52 -31.10 12.73
N LEU A 183 -8.90 -30.13 12.03
CA LEU A 183 -7.93 -30.37 10.96
C LEU A 183 -6.77 -31.28 11.38
N GLY A 184 -6.26 -31.12 12.60
CA GLY A 184 -5.13 -31.90 13.09
C GLY A 184 -5.45 -33.40 13.18
N GLU A 185 -6.59 -33.74 13.79
CA GLU A 185 -7.05 -35.12 13.92
C GLU A 185 -7.41 -35.73 12.56
N GLU A 186 -8.10 -34.97 11.72
CA GLU A 186 -8.46 -35.41 10.36
C GLU A 186 -7.22 -35.64 9.48
N ALA A 187 -6.18 -34.82 9.61
CA ALA A 187 -4.92 -34.98 8.90
C ALA A 187 -4.16 -36.24 9.35
N LEU A 188 -4.15 -36.54 10.66
CA LEU A 188 -3.54 -37.77 11.19
C LEU A 188 -4.28 -39.02 10.68
N ALA A 189 -5.61 -39.01 10.73
CA ALA A 189 -6.43 -40.11 10.22
C ALA A 189 -6.21 -40.31 8.72
N PHE A 190 -6.20 -39.22 7.94
CA PHE A 190 -5.94 -39.28 6.51
C PHE A 190 -4.52 -39.78 6.19
N ALA A 191 -3.52 -39.37 6.97
CA ALA A 191 -2.13 -39.82 6.82
C ALA A 191 -1.98 -41.34 7.00
N LEU A 192 -2.65 -41.92 8.01
CA LEU A 192 -2.64 -43.37 8.22
C LEU A 192 -3.39 -44.12 7.12
N GLU A 193 -4.51 -43.58 6.64
CA GLU A 193 -5.25 -44.16 5.52
C GLU A 193 -4.39 -44.24 4.25
N VAL A 194 -3.75 -43.15 3.84
CA VAL A 194 -2.90 -43.14 2.64
C VAL A 194 -1.63 -43.98 2.82
N ALA A 195 -1.10 -44.08 4.04
CA ALA A 195 0.00 -44.99 4.33
C ALA A 195 -0.40 -46.45 4.15
N GLY A 196 -1.60 -46.83 4.59
CA GLY A 196 -2.15 -48.16 4.38
C GLY A 196 -2.29 -48.50 2.90
N ARG A 197 -2.81 -47.56 2.09
CA ARG A 197 -2.92 -47.72 0.63
C ARG A 197 -1.57 -47.82 -0.06
N HIS A 198 -0.62 -46.97 0.34
CA HIS A 198 0.74 -47.01 -0.20
C HIS A 198 1.45 -48.33 0.13
N ALA A 199 1.28 -48.85 1.35
CA ALA A 199 1.82 -50.16 1.75
C ALA A 199 1.22 -51.32 0.94
N GLN A 200 0.04 -51.15 0.34
CA GLN A 200 -0.60 -52.10 -0.58
C GLN A 200 -0.16 -51.92 -2.05
N GLY A 201 0.77 -51.00 -2.32
CA GLY A 201 1.33 -50.75 -3.64
C GLY A 201 0.70 -49.57 -4.40
N GLU A 202 -0.20 -48.79 -3.79
CA GLU A 202 -0.68 -47.55 -4.43
C GLU A 202 0.50 -46.55 -4.56
N PRO A 203 0.81 -46.06 -5.77
CA PRO A 203 1.89 -45.10 -5.93
C PRO A 203 1.53 -43.75 -5.30
N LEU A 204 2.53 -43.06 -4.74
CA LEU A 204 2.32 -41.73 -4.18
C LEU A 204 2.02 -40.73 -5.31
N PRO A 205 0.89 -40.01 -5.27
CA PRO A 205 0.55 -39.05 -6.31
C PRO A 205 1.47 -37.84 -6.21
N ARG A 206 1.96 -37.37 -7.36
CA ARG A 206 2.74 -36.12 -7.45
C ARG A 206 2.07 -35.19 -8.42
N VAL A 207 1.88 -33.93 -8.02
CA VAL A 207 1.23 -32.92 -8.87
C VAL A 207 1.95 -32.75 -10.21
N ARG A 208 3.28 -32.93 -10.24
CA ARG A 208 4.10 -32.87 -11.46
C ARG A 208 3.69 -33.86 -12.56
N ASP A 209 3.14 -35.01 -12.16
CA ASP A 209 2.78 -36.11 -13.07
C ASP A 209 1.37 -35.94 -13.66
N VAL A 210 0.59 -34.97 -13.13
CA VAL A 210 -0.74 -34.67 -13.64
C VAL A 210 -0.63 -34.06 -15.04
N ARG A 211 -1.32 -34.66 -16.00
CA ARG A 211 -1.39 -34.16 -17.38
C ARG A 211 -2.28 -32.92 -17.45
N LEU A 212 -1.72 -31.85 -18.02
CA LEU A 212 -2.48 -30.63 -18.30
C LEU A 212 -3.39 -30.81 -19.51
N LYS A 213 -4.65 -30.41 -19.36
CA LYS A 213 -5.52 -30.15 -20.50
C LYS A 213 -5.40 -28.67 -20.84
N VAL A 214 -5.13 -28.37 -22.10
CA VAL A 214 -4.95 -26.99 -22.58
C VAL A 214 -6.02 -26.72 -23.63
N PRO A 215 -7.22 -26.26 -23.24
CA PRO A 215 -8.17 -25.76 -24.22
C PRO A 215 -7.53 -24.58 -24.96
N LEU A 216 -7.63 -24.58 -26.29
CA LEU A 216 -7.21 -23.47 -27.19
C LEU A 216 -5.69 -23.21 -27.33
N GLY A 217 -4.82 -23.92 -26.61
CA GLY A 217 -3.37 -23.90 -26.82
C GLY A 217 -2.75 -22.49 -26.84
N GLU A 218 -1.97 -22.20 -27.89
CA GLU A 218 -1.27 -20.92 -28.07
C GLU A 218 -2.21 -19.70 -28.13
N ALA A 219 -3.40 -19.85 -28.73
CA ALA A 219 -4.33 -18.75 -28.93
C ALA A 219 -4.82 -18.16 -27.60
N TYR A 220 -5.02 -19.01 -26.59
CA TYR A 220 -5.38 -18.58 -25.23
C TYR A 220 -4.29 -17.72 -24.61
N PHE A 221 -3.03 -18.17 -24.65
CA PHE A 221 -1.91 -17.45 -24.06
C PHE A 221 -1.64 -16.13 -24.78
N GLN A 222 -1.80 -16.08 -26.10
CA GLN A 222 -1.67 -14.83 -26.84
C GLN A 222 -2.76 -13.81 -26.46
N PHE A 223 -4.00 -14.27 -26.29
CA PHE A 223 -5.09 -13.43 -25.79
C PHE A 223 -4.80 -12.92 -24.36
N ALA A 224 -4.43 -13.82 -23.45
CA ALA A 224 -4.10 -13.47 -22.07
C ALA A 224 -2.92 -12.48 -22.00
N ARG A 225 -1.85 -12.71 -22.77
CA ARG A 225 -0.69 -11.81 -22.86
C ARG A 225 -1.08 -10.40 -23.30
N ASN A 226 -1.93 -10.28 -24.33
CA ASN A 226 -2.40 -8.98 -24.83
C ASN A 226 -3.24 -8.25 -23.78
N MET A 227 -4.16 -8.96 -23.12
CA MET A 227 -4.99 -8.42 -22.03
C MET A 227 -4.12 -7.93 -20.86
N VAL A 228 -3.21 -8.78 -20.37
CA VAL A 228 -2.34 -8.47 -19.23
C VAL A 228 -1.39 -7.33 -19.55
N LYS A 229 -0.82 -7.29 -20.76
CA LYS A 229 0.04 -6.17 -21.20
C LYS A 229 -0.68 -4.82 -21.19
N GLY A 230 -1.97 -4.80 -21.54
CA GLY A 230 -2.80 -3.59 -21.46
C GLY A 230 -3.05 -3.13 -20.02
N MET A 231 -3.20 -4.06 -19.07
CA MET A 231 -3.50 -3.77 -17.67
C MET A 231 -2.24 -3.49 -16.82
N ALA A 232 -1.09 -4.05 -17.19
CA ALA A 232 0.15 -4.04 -16.42
C ALA A 232 1.22 -3.10 -17.01
N LYS A 233 0.80 -1.98 -17.61
CA LYS A 233 1.75 -1.01 -18.20
C LYS A 233 2.76 -0.55 -17.14
N GLY A 234 4.06 -0.74 -17.42
CA GLY A 234 5.14 -0.40 -16.50
C GLY A 234 5.49 -1.49 -15.48
N PHE A 235 4.87 -2.67 -15.54
CA PHE A 235 5.20 -3.82 -14.69
C PHE A 235 5.57 -5.03 -15.56
N PRO A 236 6.82 -5.52 -15.52
CA PRO A 236 7.21 -6.67 -16.34
C PRO A 236 6.64 -8.00 -15.82
N ALA A 237 6.47 -8.14 -14.50
CA ALA A 237 6.12 -9.42 -13.86
C ALA A 237 4.78 -10.03 -14.31
N PRO A 238 3.66 -9.28 -14.44
CA PRO A 238 2.38 -9.88 -14.83
C PRO A 238 2.41 -10.57 -16.20
N VAL A 239 3.12 -10.01 -17.17
CA VAL A 239 3.29 -10.64 -18.49
C VAL A 239 4.17 -11.89 -18.38
N LYS A 240 5.21 -11.82 -17.55
CA LYS A 240 6.10 -12.95 -17.27
C LYS A 240 5.41 -14.08 -16.49
N CYS A 241 4.39 -13.80 -15.68
CA CYS A 241 3.50 -14.82 -15.13
C CYS A 241 2.82 -15.65 -16.22
N VAL A 242 2.36 -15.00 -17.30
CA VAL A 242 1.75 -15.68 -18.46
C VAL A 242 2.77 -16.60 -19.13
N ASP A 243 3.98 -16.10 -19.38
CA ASP A 243 5.06 -16.88 -20.01
C ASP A 243 5.45 -18.11 -19.16
N ALA A 244 5.55 -17.95 -17.83
CA ALA A 244 5.90 -19.05 -16.92
C ALA A 244 4.80 -20.12 -16.85
N VAL A 245 3.52 -19.73 -16.83
CA VAL A 245 2.40 -20.68 -16.88
C VAL A 245 2.29 -21.36 -18.26
N GLN A 246 2.62 -20.65 -19.35
CA GLN A 246 2.68 -21.26 -20.69
C GLN A 246 3.80 -22.30 -20.80
N ALA A 247 4.93 -22.10 -20.11
CA ALA A 247 5.99 -23.11 -20.06
C ALA A 247 5.48 -24.44 -19.48
N ALA A 248 4.53 -24.40 -18.55
CA ALA A 248 3.94 -25.59 -17.95
C ALA A 248 3.18 -26.47 -18.95
N THR A 249 2.65 -25.87 -20.03
CA THR A 249 1.83 -26.53 -21.06
C THR A 249 2.63 -26.96 -22.29
N THR A 250 3.78 -26.34 -22.53
CA THR A 250 4.57 -26.51 -23.77
C THR A 250 5.87 -27.26 -23.56
N LYS A 251 6.36 -27.36 -22.31
CA LYS A 251 7.64 -27.99 -21.97
C LYS A 251 7.49 -29.21 -21.08
N ALA A 252 8.52 -30.04 -21.04
CA ALA A 252 8.66 -31.06 -19.99
C ALA A 252 8.77 -30.38 -18.61
N PHE A 253 8.33 -31.06 -17.54
CA PHE A 253 8.21 -30.43 -16.22
C PHE A 253 9.54 -29.82 -15.71
N GLU A 254 10.67 -30.52 -15.86
CA GLU A 254 11.99 -30.00 -15.45
C GLU A 254 12.44 -28.80 -16.29
N GLU A 255 12.11 -28.77 -17.59
CA GLU A 255 12.40 -27.63 -18.45
C GLU A 255 11.51 -26.42 -18.12
N GLY A 256 10.25 -26.67 -17.78
CA GLY A 256 9.31 -25.66 -17.28
C GLY A 256 9.79 -25.05 -15.95
N LEU A 257 10.28 -25.87 -15.02
CA LEU A 257 10.89 -25.38 -13.77
C LEU A 257 12.14 -24.52 -14.02
N ARG A 258 12.99 -24.89 -14.98
CA ARG A 258 14.15 -24.07 -15.36
C ARG A 258 13.69 -22.73 -15.92
N ALA A 259 12.73 -22.73 -16.85
CA ALA A 259 12.18 -21.50 -17.42
C ALA A 259 11.54 -20.59 -16.36
N GLU A 260 10.78 -21.16 -15.42
CA GLU A 260 10.24 -20.44 -14.26
C GLU A 260 11.38 -19.80 -13.45
N ARG A 261 12.44 -20.55 -13.18
CA ARG A 261 13.56 -20.05 -12.38
C ARG A 261 14.33 -18.92 -13.07
N ASP A 262 14.58 -19.04 -14.36
CA ASP A 262 15.25 -18.00 -15.16
C ASP A 262 14.42 -16.70 -15.13
N ILE A 263 13.11 -16.80 -15.39
CA ILE A 263 12.19 -15.66 -15.32
C ILE A 263 12.17 -15.03 -13.93
N PHE A 264 12.14 -15.84 -12.86
CA PHE A 264 12.18 -15.35 -11.49
C PHE A 264 13.45 -14.55 -11.20
N ILE A 265 14.61 -15.07 -11.61
CA ILE A 265 15.91 -14.43 -11.38
C ILE A 265 15.98 -13.11 -12.16
N ASP A 266 15.57 -13.09 -13.43
CA ASP A 266 15.56 -11.88 -14.25
C ASP A 266 14.71 -10.77 -13.63
N LEU A 267 13.50 -11.12 -13.15
CA LEU A 267 12.60 -10.18 -12.51
C LEU A 267 13.14 -9.64 -11.18
N MET A 268 13.83 -10.47 -10.39
CA MET A 268 14.38 -10.08 -9.09
C MET A 268 15.34 -8.89 -9.16
N TRP A 269 16.02 -8.73 -10.30
CA TRP A 269 16.99 -7.67 -10.55
C TRP A 269 16.42 -6.46 -11.28
N THR A 270 15.12 -6.42 -11.59
CA THR A 270 14.53 -5.22 -12.20
C THR A 270 14.28 -4.14 -11.14
N PRO A 271 14.33 -2.85 -11.51
CA PRO A 271 14.02 -1.76 -10.58
C PRO A 271 12.60 -1.86 -10.02
N GLU A 272 11.64 -2.37 -10.81
CA GLU A 272 10.25 -2.51 -10.38
C GLU A 272 10.10 -3.55 -9.26
N SER A 273 10.80 -4.69 -9.32
CA SER A 273 10.77 -5.67 -8.22
C SER A 273 11.42 -5.11 -6.96
N ARG A 274 12.56 -4.41 -7.07
CA ARG A 274 13.18 -3.76 -5.91
C ARG A 274 12.25 -2.73 -5.28
N ALA A 275 11.61 -1.89 -6.09
CA ALA A 275 10.62 -0.90 -5.65
C ALA A 275 9.41 -1.54 -4.95
N LEU A 276 8.81 -2.58 -5.52
CA LEU A 276 7.65 -3.24 -4.92
C LEU A 276 8.00 -4.00 -3.63
N ARG A 277 9.20 -4.60 -3.56
CA ARG A 277 9.71 -5.20 -2.32
C ARG A 277 9.97 -4.16 -1.24
N HIS A 278 10.57 -3.02 -1.59
CA HIS A 278 10.74 -1.87 -0.70
C HIS A 278 9.41 -1.43 -0.12
N LEU A 279 8.42 -1.16 -0.96
CA LEU A 279 7.10 -0.71 -0.53
C LEU A 279 6.39 -1.71 0.39
N PHE A 280 6.50 -3.00 0.11
CA PHE A 280 5.93 -4.05 0.95
C PHE A 280 6.55 -4.07 2.36
N GLN A 281 7.84 -3.78 2.48
CA GLN A 281 8.53 -3.66 3.77
C GLN A 281 8.19 -2.32 4.45
N ALA A 282 8.21 -1.23 3.70
CA ALA A 282 7.89 0.12 4.15
C ALA A 282 6.47 0.21 4.76
N GLU A 283 5.45 -0.36 4.10
CA GLU A 283 4.06 -0.35 4.59
C GLU A 283 3.91 -1.10 5.94
N ARG A 284 4.78 -2.08 6.23
CA ARG A 284 4.83 -2.73 7.55
C ARG A 284 5.62 -1.90 8.56
N ALA A 285 6.69 -1.27 8.10
CA ALA A 285 7.58 -0.47 8.92
C ALA A 285 6.86 0.73 9.54
N VAL A 286 5.97 1.41 8.80
CA VAL A 286 5.22 2.60 9.26
C VAL A 286 4.38 2.36 10.51
N SER A 287 3.97 1.11 10.78
CA SER A 287 3.24 0.76 12.00
C SER A 287 4.12 0.69 13.26
N LYS A 288 5.45 0.69 13.11
CA LYS A 288 6.41 0.60 14.21
C LYS A 288 6.91 1.99 14.59
N ILE A 289 6.57 2.43 15.80
CA ILE A 289 7.01 3.71 16.37
C ILE A 289 8.01 3.37 17.49
N PRO A 290 9.30 3.80 17.40
CA PRO A 290 10.36 3.30 18.27
C PRO A 290 10.10 3.40 19.78
N ASP A 291 9.41 4.45 20.23
CA ASP A 291 9.15 4.71 21.65
C ASP A 291 7.76 4.26 22.12
N VAL A 292 6.96 3.62 21.27
CA VAL A 292 5.63 3.07 21.61
C VAL A 292 5.73 1.54 21.72
N PRO A 293 5.57 0.96 22.94
CA PRO A 293 5.60 -0.49 23.13
C PRO A 293 4.49 -1.20 22.36
N ALA A 294 4.75 -2.41 21.84
CA ALA A 294 3.78 -3.16 21.04
C ALA A 294 2.57 -3.63 21.87
N GLU A 295 2.76 -3.86 23.17
CA GLU A 295 1.77 -4.36 24.12
C GLU A 295 1.05 -3.24 24.89
N ILE A 296 1.24 -1.97 24.51
CA ILE A 296 0.56 -0.85 25.19
C ILE A 296 -0.97 -1.03 25.11
N PRO A 297 -1.72 -0.88 26.21
CA PRO A 297 -3.17 -0.96 26.19
C PRO A 297 -3.76 0.10 25.25
N LEU A 298 -4.66 -0.33 24.37
CA LEU A 298 -5.37 0.56 23.45
C LEU A 298 -6.66 1.06 24.11
N ARG A 299 -7.04 2.30 23.83
CA ARG A 299 -8.38 2.80 24.18
C ARG A 299 -9.41 2.18 23.24
N GLU A 300 -10.55 1.80 23.79
CA GLU A 300 -11.62 1.20 22.99
C GLU A 300 -12.41 2.29 22.26
N ILE A 301 -12.49 2.21 20.93
CA ILE A 301 -13.26 3.14 20.09
C ILE A 301 -14.55 2.46 19.61
N LYS A 302 -15.66 2.73 20.30
CA LYS A 302 -17.01 2.23 19.98
C LYS A 302 -17.80 3.22 19.15
N SER A 303 -17.54 4.52 19.29
CA SER A 303 -18.29 5.59 18.62
C SER A 303 -17.39 6.77 18.28
N VAL A 304 -17.67 7.41 17.14
CA VAL A 304 -16.90 8.54 16.63
C VAL A 304 -17.82 9.75 16.42
N ALA A 305 -17.38 10.92 16.86
CA ALA A 305 -17.97 12.19 16.49
C ALA A 305 -17.15 12.85 15.36
N VAL A 306 -17.82 13.55 14.44
CA VAL A 306 -17.16 14.35 13.40
C VAL A 306 -17.74 15.75 13.43
N ILE A 307 -16.89 16.78 13.56
CA ILE A 307 -17.31 18.18 13.53
C ILE A 307 -17.12 18.71 12.11
N GLY A 308 -18.21 19.13 11.47
CA GLY A 308 -18.23 19.57 10.08
C GLY A 308 -18.87 18.53 9.16
N ALA A 309 -19.93 18.93 8.44
CA ALA A 309 -20.64 18.09 7.47
C ALA A 309 -20.19 18.32 6.01
N GLY A 310 -19.09 19.05 5.80
CA GLY A 310 -18.52 19.34 4.47
C GLY A 310 -17.88 18.12 3.79
N THR A 311 -17.17 18.36 2.69
CA THR A 311 -16.53 17.30 1.87
C THR A 311 -15.64 16.38 2.71
N MET A 312 -14.80 16.95 3.58
CA MET A 312 -13.90 16.18 4.44
C MET A 312 -14.68 15.40 5.50
N GLY A 313 -15.54 16.07 6.28
CA GLY A 313 -16.28 15.41 7.36
C GLY A 313 -17.20 14.28 6.87
N GLY A 314 -17.86 14.45 5.71
CA GLY A 314 -18.63 13.38 5.09
C GLY A 314 -17.77 12.19 4.66
N GLY A 315 -16.64 12.44 4.01
CA GLY A 315 -15.71 11.40 3.60
C GLY A 315 -15.06 10.67 4.78
N ILE A 316 -14.67 11.40 5.84
CA ILE A 316 -14.13 10.86 7.08
C ILE A 316 -15.17 9.93 7.73
N SER A 317 -16.40 10.41 7.90
CA SER A 317 -17.51 9.63 8.46
C SER A 317 -17.72 8.30 7.74
N MET A 318 -17.69 8.30 6.40
CA MET A 318 -17.85 7.07 5.62
C MET A 318 -16.78 6.00 5.92
N ASN A 319 -15.55 6.35 6.30
CA ASN A 319 -14.54 5.36 6.66
C ASN A 319 -14.94 4.55 7.90
N PHE A 320 -15.51 5.22 8.91
CA PHE A 320 -15.97 4.59 10.15
C PHE A 320 -17.26 3.78 9.94
N LEU A 321 -18.22 4.33 9.21
CA LEU A 321 -19.46 3.61 8.85
C LEU A 321 -19.14 2.31 8.09
N ASN A 322 -18.19 2.36 7.15
CA ASN A 322 -17.74 1.18 6.40
C ASN A 322 -17.11 0.09 7.30
N ALA A 323 -16.52 0.49 8.42
CA ALA A 323 -15.91 -0.40 9.42
C ALA A 323 -16.89 -0.82 10.53
N GLY A 324 -18.18 -0.45 10.43
CA GLY A 324 -19.20 -0.78 11.42
C GLY A 324 -19.14 0.04 12.70
N ILE A 325 -18.53 1.24 12.66
CA ILE A 325 -18.42 2.13 13.82
C ILE A 325 -19.48 3.24 13.70
N PRO A 326 -20.38 3.40 14.68
CA PRO A 326 -21.32 4.51 14.78
C PRO A 326 -20.64 5.88 14.65
N VAL A 327 -21.24 6.76 13.85
CA VAL A 327 -20.78 8.15 13.67
C VAL A 327 -21.90 9.13 14.01
N LYS A 328 -21.57 10.17 14.77
CA LYS A 328 -22.42 11.35 14.97
C LYS A 328 -21.76 12.58 14.34
N ILE A 329 -22.42 13.20 13.36
CA ILE A 329 -21.94 14.44 12.74
C ILE A 329 -22.55 15.64 13.44
N LEU A 330 -21.71 16.56 13.92
CA LEU A 330 -22.13 17.87 14.41
C LEU A 330 -21.92 18.92 13.34
N GLU A 331 -22.91 19.79 13.16
CA GLU A 331 -22.81 20.97 12.31
C GLU A 331 -23.55 22.16 12.96
N MET A 332 -23.25 23.39 12.55
CA MET A 332 -23.87 24.59 13.15
C MET A 332 -25.25 24.92 12.59
N LYS A 333 -25.58 24.43 11.39
CA LYS A 333 -26.82 24.74 10.67
C LYS A 333 -27.43 23.49 10.04
N GLN A 334 -28.75 23.33 10.18
CA GLN A 334 -29.48 22.17 9.67
C GLN A 334 -29.29 21.99 8.16
N GLU A 335 -29.29 23.08 7.39
CA GLU A 335 -29.17 23.00 5.93
C GLU A 335 -27.79 22.48 5.49
N ALA A 336 -26.73 22.81 6.24
CA ALA A 336 -25.39 22.29 5.97
C ALA A 336 -25.29 20.80 6.32
N LEU A 337 -25.89 20.41 7.44
CA LEU A 337 -25.98 19.03 7.89
C LEU A 337 -26.73 18.15 6.89
N ASP A 338 -27.90 18.58 6.43
CA ASP A 338 -28.72 17.88 5.44
C ASP A 338 -27.98 17.69 4.12
N ARG A 339 -27.29 18.73 3.63
CA ARG A 339 -26.44 18.63 2.42
C ARG A 339 -25.31 17.62 2.59
N GLY A 340 -24.66 17.60 3.75
CA GLY A 340 -23.60 16.64 4.05
C GLY A 340 -24.11 15.20 4.04
N VAL A 341 -25.22 14.93 4.72
CA VAL A 341 -25.87 13.61 4.75
C VAL A 341 -26.32 13.18 3.35
N ALA A 342 -26.93 14.09 2.58
CA ALA A 342 -27.33 13.80 1.20
C ALA A 342 -26.12 13.41 0.32
N THR A 343 -24.97 14.05 0.54
CA THR A 343 -23.72 13.73 -0.17
C THR A 343 -23.21 12.33 0.19
N ILE A 344 -23.27 11.95 1.46
CA ILE A 344 -22.92 10.58 1.91
C ILE A 344 -23.84 9.55 1.24
N ARG A 345 -25.16 9.76 1.28
CA ARG A 345 -26.15 8.87 0.63
C ARG A 345 -25.86 8.70 -0.86
N LYS A 346 -25.71 9.80 -1.59
CA LYS A 346 -25.41 9.80 -3.03
C LYS A 346 -24.14 9.02 -3.37
N ASN A 347 -23.12 9.09 -2.52
CA ASN A 347 -21.89 8.32 -2.72
C ASN A 347 -22.11 6.81 -2.57
N TYR A 348 -22.90 6.36 -1.58
CA TYR A 348 -23.23 4.94 -1.45
C TYR A 348 -24.16 4.46 -2.56
N GLU A 349 -25.19 5.23 -2.90
CA GLU A 349 -26.10 4.91 -4.01
C GLU A 349 -25.35 4.75 -5.34
N SER A 350 -24.33 5.58 -5.59
CA SER A 350 -23.45 5.42 -6.77
C SER A 350 -22.71 4.08 -6.75
N GLN A 351 -22.28 3.59 -5.60
CA GLN A 351 -21.62 2.29 -5.47
C GLN A 351 -22.61 1.13 -5.69
N ILE A 352 -23.85 1.26 -5.22
CA ILE A 352 -24.92 0.28 -5.46
C ILE A 352 -25.21 0.19 -6.96
N LYS A 353 -25.42 1.32 -7.63
CA LYS A 353 -25.64 1.39 -9.10
C LYS A 353 -24.48 0.77 -9.90
N LYS A 354 -23.26 0.79 -9.36
CA LYS A 354 -22.06 0.18 -9.95
C LYS A 354 -21.82 -1.27 -9.50
N GLY A 355 -22.72 -1.88 -8.74
CA GLY A 355 -22.59 -3.24 -8.22
C GLY A 355 -21.47 -3.43 -7.18
N LYS A 356 -20.92 -2.34 -6.62
CA LYS A 356 -19.81 -2.36 -5.65
C LYS A 356 -20.28 -2.42 -4.19
N LEU A 357 -21.57 -2.22 -3.95
CA LEU A 357 -22.19 -2.25 -2.62
C LEU A 357 -23.57 -2.91 -2.73
N LYS A 358 -23.87 -3.83 -1.81
CA LYS A 358 -25.22 -4.41 -1.69
C LYS A 358 -26.15 -3.48 -0.89
N GLN A 359 -27.45 -3.58 -1.17
CA GLN A 359 -28.48 -2.74 -0.53
C GLN A 359 -28.53 -2.90 0.99
N ASP A 360 -28.47 -4.13 1.51
CA ASP A 360 -28.44 -4.44 2.94
C ASP A 360 -27.24 -3.80 3.64
N LYS A 361 -26.06 -3.80 2.99
CA LYS A 361 -24.85 -3.17 3.52
C LYS A 361 -24.93 -1.65 3.51
N TYR A 362 -25.64 -1.06 2.55
CA TYR A 362 -25.92 0.37 2.56
C TYR A 362 -26.80 0.76 3.75
N GLU A 363 -27.91 0.05 3.96
CA GLU A 363 -28.84 0.30 5.07
C GLU A 363 -28.14 0.15 6.43
N GLN A 364 -27.33 -0.90 6.61
CA GLN A 364 -26.51 -1.08 7.80
C GLN A 364 -25.58 0.11 8.06
N ARG A 365 -24.93 0.66 7.03
CA ARG A 365 -24.04 1.82 7.17
C ARG A 365 -24.80 3.09 7.50
N MET A 366 -25.96 3.31 6.89
CA MET A 366 -26.76 4.50 7.16
C MET A 366 -27.42 4.45 8.54
N ALA A 367 -27.76 3.27 9.06
CA ALA A 367 -28.27 3.10 10.42
C ALA A 367 -27.24 3.46 11.50
N LEU A 368 -25.95 3.43 11.17
CA LEU A 368 -24.85 3.83 12.06
C LEU A 368 -24.60 5.35 12.05
N LEU A 369 -25.25 6.11 11.16
CA LEU A 369 -25.07 7.55 11.03
C LEU A 369 -26.17 8.29 11.80
N SER A 370 -25.77 9.14 12.74
CA SER A 370 -26.63 10.11 13.41
C SER A 370 -26.08 11.52 13.24
N THR A 371 -26.90 12.53 13.55
CA THR A 371 -26.54 13.94 13.39
C THR A 371 -27.01 14.77 14.57
N THR A 372 -26.35 15.89 14.81
CA THR A 372 -26.74 16.85 15.86
C THR A 372 -26.33 18.28 15.49
N LEU A 373 -26.94 19.26 16.15
CA LEU A 373 -26.52 20.65 16.16
C LEU A 373 -25.96 21.07 17.55
N ASP A 374 -25.96 20.16 18.52
CA ASP A 374 -25.58 20.42 19.91
C ASP A 374 -24.33 19.62 20.31
N TYR A 375 -23.34 20.29 20.89
CA TYR A 375 -22.13 19.65 21.40
C TYR A 375 -22.45 18.67 22.53
N ALA A 376 -23.49 18.91 23.33
CA ALA A 376 -23.85 18.04 24.46
C ALA A 376 -24.10 16.58 24.03
N ASP A 377 -24.57 16.38 22.80
CA ASP A 377 -24.83 15.07 22.21
C ASP A 377 -23.55 14.27 21.89
N LEU A 378 -22.38 14.90 21.96
CA LEU A 378 -21.08 14.29 21.70
C LEU A 378 -20.39 13.76 22.97
N ARG A 379 -20.98 14.00 24.15
CA ARG A 379 -20.33 13.75 25.46
C ARG A 379 -19.77 12.34 25.64
N ASP A 380 -20.43 11.34 25.07
CA ASP A 380 -20.11 9.92 25.27
C ASP A 380 -19.21 9.33 24.16
N ALA A 381 -18.90 10.09 23.11
CA ALA A 381 -18.07 9.59 22.01
C ALA A 381 -16.63 9.32 22.47
N ASP A 382 -16.00 8.29 21.90
CA ASP A 382 -14.64 7.86 22.28
C ASP A 382 -13.54 8.61 21.52
N LEU A 383 -13.88 9.10 20.32
CA LEU A 383 -13.02 9.88 19.44
C LEU A 383 -13.86 10.96 18.78
N VAL A 384 -13.35 12.18 18.71
CA VAL A 384 -13.87 13.23 17.83
C VAL A 384 -12.83 13.60 16.78
N ILE A 385 -13.28 13.86 15.55
CA ILE A 385 -12.45 14.39 14.48
C ILE A 385 -13.03 15.73 14.03
N GLU A 386 -12.27 16.79 14.25
CA GLU A 386 -12.60 18.14 13.81
C GLU A 386 -12.18 18.34 12.35
N ALA A 387 -13.13 18.75 11.51
CA ALA A 387 -12.95 19.03 10.09
C ALA A 387 -13.68 20.32 9.65
N VAL A 388 -13.56 21.36 10.48
CA VAL A 388 -14.06 22.72 10.22
C VAL A 388 -13.02 23.55 9.45
N PHE A 389 -13.34 24.83 9.23
CA PHE A 389 -12.48 25.76 8.49
C PHE A 389 -11.05 25.82 9.05
N GLU A 390 -10.09 26.02 8.15
CA GLU A 390 -8.65 26.08 8.45
C GLU A 390 -8.27 27.46 9.02
N ASP A 391 -8.81 27.79 10.19
CA ASP A 391 -8.54 29.01 10.94
C ASP A 391 -8.30 28.69 12.42
N LEU A 392 -7.27 29.31 13.00
CA LEU A 392 -6.85 28.98 14.37
C LEU A 392 -7.88 29.43 15.41
N GLY A 393 -8.54 30.57 15.22
CA GLY A 393 -9.56 31.07 16.15
C GLY A 393 -10.82 30.20 16.13
N VAL A 394 -11.23 29.74 14.93
CA VAL A 394 -12.32 28.76 14.80
C VAL A 394 -11.96 27.45 15.51
N LYS A 395 -10.76 26.92 15.29
CA LYS A 395 -10.32 25.68 15.96
C LYS A 395 -10.17 25.85 17.47
N GLU A 396 -9.73 27.00 17.97
CA GLU A 396 -9.70 27.31 19.40
C GLU A 396 -11.08 27.17 20.02
N ALA A 397 -12.09 27.83 19.44
CA ALA A 397 -13.47 27.76 19.95
C ALA A 397 -14.00 26.33 19.98
N VAL A 398 -13.74 25.55 18.92
CA VAL A 398 -14.14 24.13 18.84
C VAL A 398 -13.43 23.28 19.89
N PHE A 399 -12.10 23.34 19.98
CA PHE A 399 -11.33 22.48 20.90
C PHE A 399 -11.58 22.81 22.37
N ARG A 400 -11.81 24.08 22.73
CA ARG A 400 -12.29 24.45 24.07
C ARG A 400 -13.64 23.80 24.38
N LYS A 401 -14.57 23.85 23.42
CA LYS A 401 -15.91 23.27 23.62
C LYS A 401 -15.87 21.75 23.74
N LEU A 402 -15.03 21.08 22.96
CA LEU A 402 -14.78 19.65 23.06
C LEU A 402 -14.16 19.27 24.41
N ASP A 403 -13.19 20.06 24.89
CA ASP A 403 -12.55 19.86 26.20
C ASP A 403 -13.51 20.02 27.39
N GLU A 404 -14.54 20.85 27.26
CA GLU A 404 -15.60 20.97 28.28
C GLU A 404 -16.60 19.81 28.23
N THR A 405 -16.90 19.32 27.02
CA THR A 405 -18.11 18.52 26.78
C THR A 405 -17.85 17.02 26.78
N MET A 406 -16.73 16.60 26.18
CA MET A 406 -16.43 15.18 26.00
C MET A 406 -15.92 14.53 27.27
N LYS A 407 -16.30 13.26 27.49
CA LYS A 407 -15.85 12.47 28.64
C LYS A 407 -14.30 12.44 28.76
N PRO A 408 -13.76 12.30 29.99
CA PRO A 408 -12.33 12.06 30.18
C PRO A 408 -11.85 10.84 29.40
N GLY A 409 -10.65 10.91 28.82
CA GLY A 409 -10.07 9.82 28.03
C GLY A 409 -10.59 9.71 26.58
N ALA A 410 -11.54 10.54 26.15
CA ALA A 410 -11.88 10.66 24.74
C ALA A 410 -10.72 11.30 23.96
N ILE A 411 -10.41 10.76 22.77
CA ILE A 411 -9.35 11.30 21.90
C ILE A 411 -9.93 12.48 21.11
N LEU A 412 -9.20 13.60 21.08
CA LEU A 412 -9.56 14.80 20.33
C LEU A 412 -8.64 14.96 19.12
N ALA A 413 -9.16 14.72 17.91
CA ALA A 413 -8.36 14.79 16.70
C ALA A 413 -8.68 16.01 15.83
N SER A 414 -7.66 16.66 15.27
CA SER A 414 -7.84 17.66 14.20
C SER A 414 -7.46 17.09 12.83
N ASN A 415 -8.26 17.37 11.81
CA ASN A 415 -7.95 17.11 10.39
C ASN A 415 -7.17 18.28 9.74
N THR A 416 -6.64 19.23 10.51
CA THR A 416 -5.89 20.36 9.96
C THR A 416 -4.73 19.90 9.07
N SER A 417 -4.37 20.73 8.09
CA SER A 417 -3.37 20.46 7.06
C SER A 417 -2.16 21.42 7.11
N THR A 418 -2.32 22.57 7.76
CA THR A 418 -1.32 23.65 7.80
C THR A 418 -1.15 24.30 9.17
N LEU A 419 -2.07 24.07 10.11
CA LEU A 419 -1.99 24.69 11.43
C LEU A 419 -1.16 23.85 12.40
N ASP A 420 -0.52 24.56 13.32
CA ASP A 420 0.30 23.97 14.38
C ASP A 420 -0.58 23.22 15.40
N LEU A 421 -0.47 21.89 15.40
CA LEU A 421 -1.22 21.02 16.30
C LEU A 421 -0.90 21.30 17.78
N ASN A 422 0.32 21.71 18.12
CA ASN A 422 0.67 22.00 19.51
C ASN A 422 -0.10 23.21 20.03
N LYS A 423 -0.35 24.22 19.18
CA LYS A 423 -1.23 25.35 19.52
C LYS A 423 -2.67 24.90 19.73
N ILE A 424 -3.18 24.01 18.88
CA ILE A 424 -4.53 23.45 19.03
C ILE A 424 -4.65 22.68 20.35
N ALA A 425 -3.67 21.82 20.66
CA ALA A 425 -3.64 21.05 21.89
C ALA A 425 -3.62 21.94 23.15
N ALA A 426 -2.91 23.07 23.08
CA ALA A 426 -2.80 24.04 24.18
C ALA A 426 -4.13 24.76 24.53
N PHE A 427 -5.15 24.68 23.66
CA PHE A 427 -6.49 25.19 23.98
C PHE A 427 -7.27 24.29 24.94
N THR A 428 -6.78 23.08 25.17
CA THR A 428 -7.40 22.05 26.02
C THR A 428 -6.63 21.86 27.33
N ARG A 429 -7.30 21.30 28.34
CA ARG A 429 -6.66 20.88 29.60
C ARG A 429 -6.07 19.47 29.56
N ARG A 430 -6.18 18.80 28.41
CA ARG A 430 -5.76 17.40 28.17
C ARG A 430 -4.99 17.26 26.85
N PRO A 431 -3.91 18.03 26.64
CA PRO A 431 -3.13 17.99 25.40
C PRO A 431 -2.58 16.59 25.07
N GLU A 432 -2.47 15.71 26.06
CA GLU A 432 -2.11 14.29 25.91
C GLU A 432 -3.14 13.46 25.14
N ASP A 433 -4.41 13.88 25.15
CA ASP A 433 -5.52 13.26 24.41
C ASP A 433 -5.68 13.85 23.00
N VAL A 434 -4.87 14.85 22.63
CA VAL A 434 -4.96 15.56 21.34
C VAL A 434 -3.97 14.96 20.34
N VAL A 435 -4.43 14.74 19.10
CA VAL A 435 -3.63 14.21 17.99
C VAL A 435 -4.08 14.81 16.65
N GLY A 436 -3.24 14.85 15.64
CA GLY A 436 -3.68 15.17 14.28
C GLY A 436 -4.02 13.90 13.52
N LEU A 437 -5.19 13.87 12.89
CA LEU A 437 -5.61 12.81 11.96
C LEU A 437 -5.89 13.47 10.61
N HIS A 438 -4.84 13.73 9.85
CA HIS A 438 -4.90 14.42 8.56
C HIS A 438 -5.27 13.43 7.44
N PHE A 439 -6.54 13.47 7.04
CA PHE A 439 -7.09 12.71 5.93
C PHE A 439 -6.87 13.41 4.60
N PHE A 440 -6.74 12.62 3.53
CA PHE A 440 -6.50 13.11 2.18
C PHE A 440 -7.77 13.09 1.34
N SER A 441 -8.09 14.19 0.67
CA SER A 441 -9.31 14.29 -0.16
C SER A 441 -9.19 13.49 -1.47
N PRO A 442 -10.22 12.74 -1.89
CA PRO A 442 -11.45 12.42 -1.16
C PRO A 442 -11.20 11.42 -0.01
N ALA A 443 -11.59 11.80 1.21
CA ALA A 443 -11.22 11.09 2.45
C ALA A 443 -11.72 9.65 2.54
N ASN A 444 -12.77 9.27 1.82
CA ASN A 444 -13.29 7.90 1.76
C ASN A 444 -12.59 7.02 0.70
N VAL A 445 -11.72 7.60 -0.12
CA VAL A 445 -11.03 6.91 -1.23
C VAL A 445 -9.52 6.82 -0.97
N MET A 446 -8.89 7.95 -0.65
CA MET A 446 -7.44 8.00 -0.44
C MET A 446 -7.04 7.14 0.75
N LYS A 447 -5.97 6.34 0.63
CA LYS A 447 -5.58 5.40 1.68
C LYS A 447 -4.73 6.04 2.77
N LEU A 448 -4.00 7.11 2.47
CA LEU A 448 -3.12 7.77 3.43
C LEU A 448 -3.92 8.40 4.58
N LEU A 449 -3.41 8.21 5.78
CA LEU A 449 -3.75 8.99 6.97
C LEU A 449 -2.44 9.45 7.61
N GLU A 450 -2.20 10.75 7.65
CA GLU A 450 -1.03 11.29 8.34
C GLU A 450 -1.41 11.54 9.80
N VAL A 451 -0.75 10.82 10.71
CA VAL A 451 -0.98 10.88 12.15
C VAL A 451 0.03 11.85 12.72
N VAL A 452 -0.40 13.09 12.96
CA VAL A 452 0.48 14.14 13.46
C VAL A 452 0.59 14.01 14.98
N ARG A 453 1.78 13.64 15.44
CA ARG A 453 2.11 13.50 16.85
C ARG A 453 2.44 14.88 17.44
N GLY A 454 1.55 15.39 18.27
CA GLY A 454 1.83 16.56 19.10
C GLY A 454 2.89 16.25 20.16
N GLU A 455 3.52 17.29 20.69
CA GLU A 455 4.59 17.16 21.69
C GLU A 455 4.12 16.40 22.95
N LYS A 456 2.87 16.62 23.35
CA LYS A 456 2.27 16.01 24.55
C LYS A 456 1.44 14.78 24.27
N THR A 457 1.18 14.43 23.00
CA THR A 457 0.29 13.30 22.64
C THR A 457 0.76 12.01 23.31
N ALA A 458 -0.12 11.37 24.07
CA ALA A 458 0.21 10.15 24.79
C ALA A 458 0.45 8.96 23.85
N LYS A 459 1.27 8.01 24.31
CA LYS A 459 1.66 6.83 23.52
C LYS A 459 0.48 5.90 23.25
N ASP A 460 -0.43 5.76 24.21
CA ASP A 460 -1.65 4.96 24.07
C ASP A 460 -2.61 5.58 23.04
N VAL A 461 -2.68 6.92 22.95
CA VAL A 461 -3.44 7.63 21.90
C VAL A 461 -2.87 7.33 20.52
N LEU A 462 -1.55 7.43 20.35
CA LEU A 462 -0.89 7.08 19.08
C LEU A 462 -1.14 5.62 18.69
N ALA A 463 -0.91 4.69 19.61
CA ALA A 463 -1.15 3.26 19.36
C ALA A 463 -2.62 3.00 18.98
N THR A 464 -3.56 3.66 19.67
CA THR A 464 -4.99 3.54 19.42
C THR A 464 -5.35 4.02 18.02
N VAL A 465 -4.89 5.20 17.59
CA VAL A 465 -5.23 5.73 16.27
C VAL A 465 -4.54 4.99 15.13
N MET A 466 -3.33 4.45 15.34
CA MET A 466 -2.66 3.59 14.36
C MET A 466 -3.43 2.27 14.16
N ALA A 467 -3.90 1.64 15.25
CA ALA A 467 -4.75 0.45 15.17
C ALA A 467 -6.11 0.75 14.52
N LEU A 468 -6.71 1.90 14.87
CA LEU A 468 -7.97 2.37 14.30
C LEU A 468 -7.84 2.61 12.78
N ALA A 469 -6.75 3.24 12.33
CA ALA A 469 -6.46 3.47 10.92
C ALA A 469 -6.50 2.16 10.12
N LYS A 470 -5.86 1.10 10.64
CA LYS A 470 -5.92 -0.25 10.05
C LYS A 470 -7.35 -0.80 9.98
N LYS A 471 -8.14 -0.63 11.05
CA LYS A 471 -9.56 -1.05 11.11
C LYS A 471 -10.40 -0.35 10.03
N ILE A 472 -10.15 0.93 9.77
CA ILE A 472 -10.82 1.70 8.72
C ILE A 472 -10.11 1.63 7.34
N LYS A 473 -9.16 0.70 7.17
CA LYS A 473 -8.42 0.45 5.93
C LYS A 473 -7.61 1.65 5.40
N LYS A 474 -7.11 2.48 6.31
CA LYS A 474 -6.08 3.50 6.05
C LYS A 474 -4.69 2.94 6.27
N VAL A 475 -3.72 3.52 5.57
CA VAL A 475 -2.29 3.36 5.82
C VAL A 475 -1.84 4.59 6.59
N ALA A 476 -1.59 4.40 7.88
CA ALA A 476 -1.20 5.50 8.77
C ALA A 476 0.31 5.67 8.80
N VAL A 477 0.75 6.93 8.71
CA VAL A 477 2.16 7.33 8.84
C VAL A 477 2.25 8.41 9.90
N VAL A 478 3.17 8.26 10.86
CA VAL A 478 3.36 9.26 11.91
C VAL A 478 4.23 10.40 11.38
N SER A 479 3.76 11.63 11.60
CA SER A 479 4.50 12.86 11.35
C SER A 479 4.71 13.63 12.66
N GLY A 480 5.83 14.34 12.77
CA GLY A 480 6.00 15.44 13.73
C GLY A 480 5.16 16.66 13.34
N VAL A 481 5.13 17.66 14.23
CA VAL A 481 4.45 18.93 13.99
C VAL A 481 5.35 19.87 13.21
N CYS A 482 4.99 20.15 11.96
CA CYS A 482 5.51 21.26 11.18
C CYS A 482 4.46 21.72 10.17
N ASP A 483 4.67 22.87 9.55
CA ASP A 483 3.74 23.40 8.56
C ASP A 483 3.73 22.53 7.30
N GLY A 484 2.58 21.92 7.01
CA GLY A 484 2.41 20.97 5.92
C GLY A 484 2.87 19.53 6.21
N PHE A 485 3.31 19.24 7.45
CA PHE A 485 3.72 17.92 7.91
C PHE A 485 4.78 17.28 6.99
N ILE A 486 4.58 16.04 6.52
CA ILE A 486 5.44 15.41 5.53
C ILE A 486 4.94 15.76 4.13
N GLY A 487 3.69 15.41 3.84
CA GLY A 487 3.16 15.40 2.49
C GLY A 487 3.09 16.79 1.85
N ASN A 488 2.37 17.71 2.50
CA ASN A 488 2.10 19.02 1.91
C ASN A 488 3.34 19.90 1.90
N ARG A 489 4.22 19.73 2.89
CA ARG A 489 5.53 20.38 2.93
C ARG A 489 6.37 20.03 1.70
N MET A 490 6.43 18.75 1.34
CA MET A 490 7.17 18.30 0.15
C MET A 490 6.47 18.70 -1.16
N ILE A 491 5.13 18.57 -1.26
CA ILE A 491 4.42 18.90 -2.51
C ILE A 491 4.47 20.40 -2.84
N GLU A 492 4.68 21.26 -1.84
CA GLU A 492 4.90 22.69 -2.02
C GLU A 492 6.15 22.94 -2.88
N GLN A 493 7.25 22.22 -2.61
CA GLN A 493 8.50 22.37 -3.37
C GLN A 493 8.39 21.82 -4.79
N TYR A 494 7.68 20.70 -4.96
CA TYR A 494 7.33 20.17 -6.28
C TYR A 494 6.50 21.17 -7.11
N SER A 495 5.47 21.77 -6.50
CA SER A 495 4.62 22.75 -7.17
C SER A 495 5.36 24.06 -7.46
N ARG A 496 6.30 24.44 -6.58
CA ARG A 496 7.19 25.59 -6.77
C ARG A 496 8.05 25.43 -8.03
N GLN A 497 8.68 24.26 -8.20
CA GLN A 497 9.45 23.94 -9.40
C GLN A 497 8.58 23.85 -10.65
N ALA A 498 7.36 23.33 -10.56
CA ALA A 498 6.40 23.38 -11.67
C ALA A 498 6.12 24.82 -12.13
N GLY A 499 5.96 25.76 -11.18
CA GLY A 499 5.80 27.18 -11.49
C GLY A 499 6.99 27.78 -12.24
N PHE A 500 8.22 27.54 -11.77
CA PHE A 500 9.43 28.04 -12.45
C PHE A 500 9.64 27.43 -13.83
N LEU A 501 9.26 26.16 -14.04
CA LEU A 501 9.23 25.55 -15.37
C LEU A 501 8.32 26.33 -16.33
N LEU A 502 7.19 26.85 -15.86
CA LEU A 502 6.33 27.72 -16.68
C LEU A 502 7.03 29.05 -16.99
N ASP A 503 7.67 29.68 -16.02
CA ASP A 503 8.37 30.96 -16.24
C ASP A 503 9.50 30.79 -17.29
N GLU A 504 10.15 29.63 -17.31
CA GLU A 504 11.33 29.40 -18.16
C GLU A 504 11.01 28.87 -19.57
N GLY A 505 9.81 28.36 -19.84
CA GLY A 505 9.42 27.99 -21.20
C GLY A 505 8.40 26.88 -21.36
N CYS A 506 8.07 26.14 -20.30
CA CYS A 506 7.09 25.04 -20.40
C CYS A 506 5.64 25.52 -20.44
N THR A 507 4.76 24.69 -21.00
CA THR A 507 3.31 24.81 -20.81
C THR A 507 2.84 23.86 -19.70
N PRO A 508 1.66 24.09 -19.09
CA PRO A 508 1.10 23.16 -18.12
C PRO A 508 1.00 21.72 -18.66
N ALA A 509 0.50 21.57 -19.90
CA ALA A 509 0.39 20.29 -20.59
C ALA A 509 1.74 19.59 -20.79
N GLN A 510 2.81 20.33 -21.09
CA GLN A 510 4.13 19.74 -21.24
C GLN A 510 4.63 19.13 -19.92
N VAL A 511 4.50 19.86 -18.81
CA VAL A 511 4.96 19.42 -17.49
C VAL A 511 4.14 18.23 -17.01
N ASP A 512 2.81 18.31 -17.09
CA ASP A 512 1.91 17.23 -16.69
C ASP A 512 2.19 15.96 -17.52
N ARG A 513 2.35 16.08 -18.84
CA ARG A 513 2.68 14.93 -19.70
C ARG A 513 4.02 14.29 -19.32
N ALA A 514 5.06 15.08 -19.03
CA ALA A 514 6.38 14.56 -18.70
C ALA A 514 6.36 13.76 -17.38
N ILE A 515 5.71 14.31 -16.34
CA ILE A 515 5.67 13.66 -15.03
C ILE A 515 4.68 12.49 -14.97
N GLU A 516 3.60 12.52 -15.76
CA GLU A 516 2.68 11.38 -15.94
C GLU A 516 3.33 10.26 -16.75
N LYS A 517 4.14 10.59 -17.77
CA LYS A 517 4.98 9.62 -18.50
C LYS A 517 6.03 8.99 -17.58
N PHE A 518 6.59 9.74 -16.63
CA PHE A 518 7.45 9.19 -15.58
C PHE A 518 6.70 8.19 -14.70
N GLY A 519 5.42 8.46 -14.42
CA GLY A 519 4.48 7.50 -13.84
C GLY A 519 3.55 8.06 -12.76
N PHE A 520 3.53 9.37 -12.50
CA PHE A 520 2.56 9.96 -11.57
C PHE A 520 1.13 9.76 -12.08
N ALA A 521 0.19 9.58 -11.15
CA ALA A 521 -1.23 9.43 -11.49
C ALA A 521 -1.84 10.70 -12.13
N MET A 522 -1.29 11.88 -11.78
CA MET A 522 -1.75 13.18 -12.24
C MET A 522 -0.60 14.19 -12.11
N GLY A 523 -0.39 15.02 -13.14
CA GLY A 523 0.59 16.10 -13.11
C GLY A 523 0.22 17.25 -12.15
N PRO A 524 1.19 18.14 -11.83
CA PRO A 524 0.98 19.23 -10.86
C PRO A 524 -0.19 20.13 -11.21
N PHE A 525 -0.41 20.42 -12.48
CA PHE A 525 -1.41 21.41 -12.90
C PHE A 525 -2.82 20.84 -12.88
N ARG A 526 -3.01 19.62 -13.39
CA ARG A 526 -4.27 18.87 -13.21
C ARG A 526 -4.59 18.62 -11.74
N MET A 527 -3.58 18.34 -10.90
CA MET A 527 -3.76 18.20 -9.46
C MET A 527 -4.23 19.51 -8.84
N GLY A 528 -3.61 20.64 -9.19
CA GLY A 528 -4.04 21.98 -8.77
C GLY A 528 -5.48 22.28 -9.16
N ASP A 529 -5.88 21.95 -10.38
CA ASP A 529 -7.26 22.14 -10.86
C ASP A 529 -8.28 21.23 -10.17
N LEU A 530 -7.87 20.02 -9.76
CA LEU A 530 -8.73 19.11 -9.00
C LEU A 530 -8.91 19.57 -7.56
N ALA A 531 -7.84 20.02 -6.90
CA ALA A 531 -7.87 20.49 -5.52
C ALA A 531 -8.58 21.85 -5.38
N GLY A 532 -8.31 22.75 -6.33
CA GLY A 532 -8.72 24.15 -6.31
C GLY A 532 -7.52 25.07 -6.15
N ASN A 533 -7.19 25.85 -7.19
CA ASN A 533 -5.99 26.70 -7.19
C ASN A 533 -6.07 27.84 -6.15
N ASP A 534 -7.27 28.23 -5.75
CA ASP A 534 -7.54 29.24 -4.71
C ASP A 534 -7.06 28.81 -3.32
N ILE A 535 -7.03 27.51 -3.03
CA ILE A 535 -6.49 26.98 -1.76
C ILE A 535 -4.99 27.28 -1.68
N GLY A 536 -4.25 26.90 -2.73
CA GLY A 536 -2.82 27.20 -2.83
C GLY A 536 -2.54 28.71 -2.86
N TRP A 537 -3.43 29.50 -3.47
CA TRP A 537 -3.33 30.96 -3.50
C TRP A 537 -3.47 31.59 -2.11
N ALA A 538 -4.41 31.13 -1.29
CA ALA A 538 -4.55 31.59 0.10
C ALA A 538 -3.29 31.31 0.92
N ILE A 539 -2.72 30.09 0.77
CA ILE A 539 -1.46 29.70 1.43
C ILE A 539 -0.31 30.60 0.97
N ARG A 540 -0.12 30.82 -0.34
CA ARG A 540 0.95 31.69 -0.85
C ARG A 540 0.82 33.14 -0.36
N LYS A 541 -0.40 33.69 -0.32
CA LYS A 541 -0.65 35.04 0.23
C LYS A 541 -0.22 35.15 1.70
N ARG A 542 -0.52 34.13 2.51
CA ARG A 542 -0.02 34.03 3.89
C ARG A 542 1.52 33.98 3.93
N ARG A 543 2.13 33.15 3.08
CA ARG A 543 3.59 32.99 2.98
C ARG A 543 4.33 34.25 2.56
N TYR A 544 3.76 35.07 1.69
CA TYR A 544 4.38 36.35 1.31
C TYR A 544 4.55 37.29 2.50
N VAL A 545 3.70 37.16 3.53
CA VAL A 545 3.81 37.92 4.78
C VAL A 545 4.75 37.22 5.76
N GLU A 546 4.59 35.90 5.96
CA GLU A 546 5.38 35.12 6.93
C GLU A 546 6.84 34.94 6.52
N LYS A 547 7.11 34.79 5.22
CA LYS A 547 8.40 34.44 4.62
C LYS A 547 8.62 35.25 3.33
N PRO A 548 8.80 36.58 3.40
CA PRO A 548 8.89 37.45 2.22
C PRO A 548 10.07 37.12 1.29
N GLY A 549 11.11 36.43 1.78
CA GLY A 549 12.24 35.97 0.97
C GLY A 549 11.96 34.70 0.15
N LEU A 550 10.86 33.98 0.39
CA LEU A 550 10.53 32.75 -0.31
C LEU A 550 10.00 33.06 -1.72
N LYS A 551 10.73 32.62 -2.74
CA LYS A 551 10.41 32.89 -4.14
C LYS A 551 9.41 31.89 -4.71
N TYR A 552 8.35 32.34 -5.36
CA TYR A 552 7.47 31.52 -6.18
C TYR A 552 7.26 32.19 -7.55
N SER A 553 6.96 31.39 -8.57
CA SER A 553 6.37 31.92 -9.82
C SER A 553 5.07 32.64 -9.50
N LYS A 554 4.83 33.79 -10.14
CA LYS A 554 3.56 34.52 -10.01
C LYS A 554 2.45 33.96 -10.91
N THR A 555 2.77 33.04 -11.82
CA THR A 555 1.80 32.47 -12.77
C THR A 555 0.57 31.89 -12.06
N ALA A 556 0.74 31.19 -10.94
CA ALA A 556 -0.38 30.60 -10.21
C ALA A 556 -1.27 31.64 -9.50
N ASP A 557 -0.72 32.80 -9.14
CA ASP A 557 -1.49 33.92 -8.57
C ASP A 557 -2.28 34.63 -9.67
N LEU A 558 -1.63 34.91 -10.81
CA LEU A 558 -2.25 35.49 -12.01
C LEU A 558 -3.43 34.65 -12.53
N LEU A 559 -3.34 33.33 -12.43
CA LEU A 559 -4.43 32.41 -12.75
C LEU A 559 -5.64 32.63 -11.83
N CYS A 560 -5.39 32.73 -10.52
CA CYS A 560 -6.45 32.91 -9.52
C CYS A 560 -7.08 34.30 -9.59
N GLU A 561 -6.32 35.34 -9.93
CA GLU A 561 -6.83 36.70 -10.15
C GLU A 561 -7.84 36.76 -11.30
N ARG A 562 -7.75 35.84 -12.27
CA ARG A 562 -8.73 35.66 -13.36
C ARG A 562 -9.93 34.78 -12.98
N GLY A 563 -10.05 34.37 -11.71
CA GLY A 563 -11.14 33.51 -11.22
C GLY A 563 -11.02 32.04 -11.68
N ARG A 564 -9.87 31.62 -12.20
CA ARG A 564 -9.65 30.28 -12.75
C ARG A 564 -9.23 29.28 -11.66
N PHE A 565 -10.19 28.88 -10.84
CA PHE A 565 -9.96 28.05 -9.65
C PHE A 565 -9.97 26.53 -9.88
N GLY A 566 -10.04 26.05 -11.12
CA GLY A 566 -9.97 24.64 -11.48
C GLY A 566 -11.32 24.02 -11.88
N GLN A 567 -11.46 22.71 -11.67
CA GLN A 567 -12.64 21.94 -12.11
C GLN A 567 -13.95 22.44 -11.51
N LYS A 568 -13.90 22.98 -10.28
CA LYS A 568 -15.08 23.51 -9.58
C LYS A 568 -15.68 24.76 -10.24
N THR A 569 -14.88 25.50 -10.99
CA THR A 569 -15.30 26.67 -11.78
C THR A 569 -15.38 26.38 -13.27
N GLY A 570 -15.06 25.14 -13.69
CA GLY A 570 -14.95 24.77 -15.11
C GLY A 570 -13.70 25.32 -15.81
N ALA A 571 -12.83 26.03 -15.09
CA ALA A 571 -11.68 26.75 -15.64
C ALA A 571 -10.57 26.88 -14.59
N GLY A 572 -9.38 26.40 -14.93
CA GLY A 572 -8.14 26.46 -14.16
C GLY A 572 -6.93 26.60 -15.08
N TRP A 573 -5.86 25.84 -14.84
CA TRP A 573 -4.77 25.65 -15.80
C TRP A 573 -5.27 25.09 -17.13
N TYR A 574 -6.34 24.29 -17.06
CA TYR A 574 -7.10 23.77 -18.18
C TYR A 574 -8.54 24.29 -18.19
N ASP A 575 -9.19 24.20 -19.34
CA ASP A 575 -10.64 24.36 -19.47
C ASP A 575 -11.33 22.99 -19.29
N TYR A 576 -12.53 23.00 -18.69
CA TYR A 576 -13.32 21.79 -18.42
C TYR A 576 -14.75 21.94 -18.94
N ALA A 577 -15.14 21.08 -19.90
CA ALA A 577 -16.50 21.06 -20.39
C ALA A 577 -17.48 20.53 -19.33
N PRO A 578 -18.71 21.08 -19.23
CA PRO A 578 -19.72 20.59 -18.28
C PRO A 578 -19.93 19.08 -18.35
N GLY A 579 -19.84 18.41 -17.21
CA GLY A 579 -20.02 16.96 -17.10
C GLY A 579 -18.84 16.11 -17.59
N LYS A 580 -17.80 16.71 -18.16
CA LYS A 580 -16.54 16.04 -18.52
C LYS A 580 -15.44 16.42 -17.53
N ARG A 581 -14.46 15.52 -17.38
CA ARG A 581 -13.28 15.72 -16.51
C ARG A 581 -11.98 15.81 -17.29
N ASP A 582 -12.06 15.68 -18.61
CA ASP A 582 -10.90 15.76 -19.48
C ASP A 582 -10.34 17.19 -19.47
N PRO A 583 -9.04 17.37 -19.21
CA PRO A 583 -8.41 18.69 -19.26
C PRO A 583 -8.26 19.14 -20.73
N ILE A 584 -8.74 20.34 -21.04
CA ILE A 584 -8.58 20.97 -22.36
C ILE A 584 -7.56 22.09 -22.24
N GLU A 585 -6.53 22.12 -23.08
CA GLU A 585 -5.54 23.19 -23.06
C GLU A 585 -6.19 24.56 -23.32
N SER A 586 -5.89 25.54 -22.47
CA SER A 586 -6.52 26.85 -22.52
C SER A 586 -5.62 27.89 -23.18
N ALA A 587 -6.05 28.43 -24.32
CA ALA A 587 -5.32 29.48 -25.04
C ALA A 587 -5.13 30.75 -24.19
N GLU A 588 -6.10 31.08 -23.33
CA GLU A 588 -6.02 32.18 -22.37
C GLU A 588 -4.87 31.99 -21.38
N VAL A 589 -4.72 30.77 -20.84
CA VAL A 589 -3.66 30.43 -19.88
C VAL A 589 -2.28 30.50 -20.55
N ILE A 590 -2.16 30.02 -21.79
CA ILE A 590 -0.91 30.12 -22.55
C ILE A 590 -0.53 31.58 -22.79
N ALA A 591 -1.48 32.42 -23.22
CA ALA A 591 -1.23 33.84 -23.42
C ALA A 591 -0.84 34.56 -22.12
N MET A 592 -1.48 34.24 -20.99
CA MET A 592 -1.12 34.76 -19.67
C MET A 592 0.32 34.40 -19.28
N ILE A 593 0.75 33.15 -19.50
CA ILE A 593 2.11 32.71 -19.20
C ILE A 593 3.11 33.48 -20.08
N GLU A 594 2.84 33.60 -21.38
CA GLU A 594 3.69 34.36 -22.30
C GLU A 594 3.83 35.84 -21.93
N GLU A 595 2.74 36.48 -21.50
CA GLU A 595 2.75 37.84 -20.97
C GLU A 595 3.60 37.92 -19.70
N HIS A 596 3.44 36.99 -18.76
CA HIS A 596 4.22 36.96 -17.53
C HIS A 596 5.73 36.82 -17.81
N ARG A 597 6.13 35.97 -18.76
CA ARG A 597 7.53 35.83 -19.15
C ARG A 597 8.13 37.15 -19.65
N LYS A 598 7.34 37.93 -20.41
CA LYS A 598 7.76 39.27 -20.87
C LYS A 598 7.96 40.23 -19.69
N THR A 599 7.09 40.19 -18.67
CA THR A 599 7.25 41.05 -17.48
C THR A 599 8.47 40.66 -16.64
N LEU A 600 8.88 39.40 -16.68
CA LEU A 600 10.12 38.93 -16.05
C LEU A 600 11.38 39.19 -16.90
N GLY A 601 11.24 39.59 -18.16
CA GLY A 601 12.37 39.72 -19.09
C GLY A 601 13.04 38.38 -19.42
N ILE A 602 12.32 37.27 -19.29
CA ILE A 602 12.85 35.92 -19.54
C ILE A 602 12.58 35.53 -21.00
N THR A 603 13.64 35.10 -21.70
CA THR A 603 13.50 34.47 -23.02
C THR A 603 13.19 32.98 -22.83
N PRO A 604 12.04 32.47 -23.32
CA PRO A 604 11.68 31.07 -23.16
C PRO A 604 12.75 30.14 -23.77
N ARG A 605 13.10 29.08 -23.05
CA ARG A 605 14.00 28.02 -23.54
C ARG A 605 13.26 26.70 -23.67
N LYS A 606 13.80 25.82 -24.51
CA LYS A 606 13.33 24.43 -24.59
C LYS A 606 13.83 23.66 -23.38
N ILE A 607 12.90 23.09 -22.62
CA ILE A 607 13.17 22.24 -21.44
C ILE A 607 12.78 20.81 -21.80
N SER A 608 13.64 19.83 -21.51
CA SER A 608 13.38 18.43 -21.84
C SER A 608 12.46 17.76 -20.81
N ASP A 609 11.84 16.64 -21.19
CA ASP A 609 11.02 15.84 -20.27
C ASP A 609 11.88 15.38 -19.06
N GLU A 610 13.16 15.08 -19.28
CA GLU A 610 14.10 14.66 -18.24
C GLU A 610 14.35 15.78 -17.22
N GLU A 611 14.63 17.01 -17.67
CA GLU A 611 14.87 18.14 -16.75
C GLU A 611 13.61 18.47 -15.95
N ILE A 612 12.42 18.38 -16.56
CA ILE A 612 11.14 18.53 -15.85
C ILE A 612 11.05 17.51 -14.73
N VAL A 613 11.29 16.23 -15.02
CA VAL A 613 11.21 15.14 -14.03
C VAL A 613 12.26 15.32 -12.93
N GLU A 614 13.51 15.65 -13.28
CA GLU A 614 14.57 15.89 -12.30
C GLU A 614 14.23 17.03 -11.35
N ARG A 615 13.76 18.18 -11.86
CA ARG A 615 13.39 19.32 -11.02
C ARG A 615 12.23 19.00 -10.09
N LEU A 616 11.19 18.36 -10.62
CA LEU A 616 10.01 18.02 -9.84
C LEU A 616 10.34 16.96 -8.77
N VAL A 617 10.99 15.86 -9.14
CA VAL A 617 11.25 14.75 -8.22
C VAL A 617 12.36 15.08 -7.23
N PHE A 618 13.45 15.74 -7.64
CA PHE A 618 14.53 16.07 -6.70
C PHE A 618 14.19 17.23 -5.78
N ALA A 619 13.21 18.07 -6.11
CA ALA A 619 12.61 18.97 -5.14
C ALA A 619 11.93 18.20 -3.99
N LEU A 620 11.20 17.12 -4.30
CA LEU A 620 10.61 16.24 -3.29
C LEU A 620 11.71 15.57 -2.44
N VAL A 621 12.72 15.02 -3.09
CA VAL A 621 13.82 14.31 -2.40
C VAL A 621 14.58 15.24 -1.45
N ASN A 622 14.88 16.46 -1.88
CA ASN A 622 15.62 17.40 -1.06
C ASN A 622 14.83 17.80 0.20
N GLU A 623 13.54 18.11 0.04
CA GLU A 623 12.67 18.42 1.16
C GLU A 623 12.44 17.21 2.07
N GLY A 624 12.31 16.01 1.50
CA GLY A 624 12.22 14.76 2.24
C GLY A 624 13.46 14.50 3.10
N ALA A 625 14.66 14.84 2.61
CA ALA A 625 15.89 14.73 3.38
C ALA A 625 15.92 15.71 4.58
N HIS A 626 15.43 16.94 4.41
CA HIS A 626 15.25 17.88 5.53
C HIS A 626 14.25 17.36 6.57
N ILE A 627 13.12 16.81 6.13
CA ILE A 627 12.08 16.25 7.01
C ILE A 627 12.62 15.11 7.87
N ILE A 628 13.49 14.24 7.32
CA ILE A 628 14.14 13.17 8.10
C ILE A 628 15.14 13.77 9.10
N GLU A 629 15.96 14.72 8.66
CA GLU A 629 16.98 15.35 9.51
C GLU A 629 16.38 16.09 10.71
N GLU A 630 15.23 16.73 10.50
CA GLU A 630 14.46 17.43 11.54
C GLU A 630 13.66 16.47 12.45
N GLY A 631 13.63 15.17 12.15
CA GLY A 631 12.87 14.17 12.90
C GLY A 631 11.36 14.28 12.71
N ILE A 632 10.89 14.96 11.66
CA ILE A 632 9.46 15.06 11.33
C ILE A 632 8.95 13.72 10.78
N ALA A 633 9.70 13.07 9.90
CA ALA A 633 9.48 11.68 9.54
C ALA A 633 10.49 10.79 10.28
N LEU A 634 10.05 9.61 10.73
CA LEU A 634 10.94 8.68 11.43
C LEU A 634 12.00 8.09 10.50
N ARG A 635 11.65 7.85 9.23
CA ARG A 635 12.46 7.12 8.24
C ARG A 635 12.13 7.58 6.82
N ALA A 636 13.04 7.34 5.88
CA ALA A 636 12.81 7.53 4.45
C ALA A 636 11.64 6.69 3.89
N SER A 637 11.51 5.45 4.34
CA SER A 637 10.39 4.57 3.98
C SER A 637 9.02 5.17 4.30
N ASP A 638 8.92 5.97 5.37
CA ASP A 638 7.66 6.55 5.82
C ASP A 638 7.21 7.67 4.86
N ILE A 639 8.17 8.46 4.37
CA ILE A 639 7.97 9.44 3.29
C ILE A 639 7.51 8.76 2.00
N ASP A 640 8.14 7.64 1.63
CA ASP A 640 7.75 6.90 0.43
C ASP A 640 6.30 6.43 0.50
N ILE A 641 5.86 5.91 1.65
CA ILE A 641 4.46 5.51 1.88
C ILE A 641 3.49 6.70 1.80
N VAL A 642 3.87 7.86 2.34
CA VAL A 642 3.09 9.11 2.16
C VAL A 642 2.89 9.41 0.68
N TYR A 643 3.95 9.33 -0.12
CA TYR A 643 3.90 9.66 -1.55
C TYR A 643 3.15 8.63 -2.40
N ILE A 644 3.24 7.35 -2.06
CA ILE A 644 2.46 6.29 -2.72
C ILE A 644 0.95 6.47 -2.48
N TYR A 645 0.53 6.67 -1.22
CA TYR A 645 -0.89 6.64 -0.88
C TYR A 645 -1.57 8.01 -0.85
N GLY A 646 -0.80 9.10 -0.79
CA GLY A 646 -1.30 10.47 -0.74
C GLY A 646 -1.18 11.24 -2.04
N TYR A 647 -0.09 11.04 -2.80
CA TYR A 647 0.31 11.92 -3.91
C TYR A 647 0.43 11.21 -5.26
N GLY A 648 0.12 9.91 -5.32
CA GLY A 648 0.10 9.17 -6.58
C GLY A 648 1.48 9.01 -7.23
N PHE A 649 2.55 8.94 -6.43
CA PHE A 649 3.88 8.60 -6.91
C PHE A 649 3.88 7.17 -7.49
N PRO A 650 4.60 6.90 -8.60
CA PRO A 650 4.59 5.58 -9.24
C PRO A 650 5.11 4.46 -8.34
N VAL A 651 4.27 3.48 -8.04
CA VAL A 651 4.63 2.33 -7.18
C VAL A 651 5.77 1.49 -7.76
N GLN A 652 5.90 1.41 -9.09
CA GLN A 652 7.03 0.75 -9.77
C GLN A 652 8.38 1.45 -9.57
N ARG A 653 8.39 2.62 -8.91
CA ARG A 653 9.60 3.37 -8.55
C ARG A 653 9.78 3.54 -7.04
N GLY A 654 8.93 2.90 -6.22
CA GLY A 654 9.15 2.73 -4.77
C GLY A 654 8.88 3.95 -3.90
N GLY A 655 8.85 5.16 -4.43
CA GLY A 655 8.71 6.40 -3.68
C GLY A 655 9.87 7.36 -3.98
N PRO A 656 9.76 8.66 -3.64
CA PRO A 656 10.80 9.63 -3.96
C PRO A 656 12.16 9.30 -3.34
N MET A 657 12.20 8.84 -2.08
CA MET A 657 13.45 8.55 -1.37
C MET A 657 14.11 7.30 -1.94
N PHE A 658 13.34 6.23 -2.14
CA PHE A 658 13.83 5.02 -2.80
C PHE A 658 14.26 5.26 -4.26
N TYR A 659 13.53 6.10 -5.00
CA TYR A 659 13.92 6.46 -6.36
C TYR A 659 15.27 7.21 -6.39
N ALA A 660 15.53 8.08 -5.41
CA ALA A 660 16.83 8.73 -5.26
C ALA A 660 17.96 7.73 -5.02
N ASP A 661 17.71 6.68 -4.23
CA ASP A 661 18.67 5.58 -4.00
C ASP A 661 18.96 4.82 -5.31
N GLU A 662 17.93 4.51 -6.11
CA GLU A 662 18.08 3.84 -7.41
C GLU A 662 18.82 4.69 -8.46
N VAL A 663 18.67 6.02 -8.41
CA VAL A 663 19.46 6.96 -9.23
C VAL A 663 20.92 7.05 -8.73
N GLY A 664 21.12 6.81 -7.43
CA GLY A 664 22.37 7.02 -6.70
C GLY A 664 22.49 8.45 -6.18
N LEU A 665 22.62 8.60 -4.86
CA LEU A 665 22.60 9.92 -4.19
C LEU A 665 23.71 10.85 -4.65
N TYR A 666 24.87 10.31 -5.07
CA TYR A 666 25.91 11.10 -5.72
C TYR A 666 25.38 11.81 -6.97
N ASN A 667 24.69 11.09 -7.86
CA ASN A 667 24.15 11.64 -9.10
C ASN A 667 23.07 12.69 -8.81
N VAL A 668 22.20 12.42 -7.82
CA VAL A 668 21.18 13.39 -7.35
C VAL A 668 21.86 14.70 -6.93
N VAL A 669 22.90 14.63 -6.09
CA VAL A 669 23.66 15.82 -5.65
C VAL A 669 24.31 16.56 -6.82
N GLN A 670 24.88 15.86 -7.81
CA GLN A 670 25.46 16.52 -8.99
C GLN A 670 24.39 17.20 -9.85
N ILE A 671 23.22 16.58 -10.01
CA ILE A 671 22.10 17.17 -10.74
C ILE A 671 21.61 18.42 -10.02
N MET A 672 21.46 18.38 -8.71
CA MET A 672 21.08 19.57 -7.92
C MET A 672 22.11 20.69 -8.04
N LYS A 673 23.41 20.39 -7.99
CA LYS A 673 24.48 21.38 -8.23
C LYS A 673 24.42 21.98 -9.64
N ARG A 674 23.98 21.21 -10.64
CA ARG A 674 23.72 21.74 -12.00
C ARG A 674 22.51 22.65 -12.00
N LEU A 675 21.40 22.25 -11.37
CA LEU A 675 20.17 23.04 -11.27
C LEU A 675 20.38 24.34 -10.50
N ALA A 676 21.23 24.34 -9.46
CA ALA A 676 21.61 25.54 -8.71
C ALA A 676 22.32 26.61 -9.57
N LYS A 677 22.84 26.26 -10.74
CA LYS A 677 23.44 27.21 -11.69
C LYS A 677 22.42 27.88 -12.61
N ASN A 678 21.15 27.46 -12.55
CA ASN A 678 20.08 28.07 -13.35
C ASN A 678 19.78 29.49 -12.81
N PRO A 679 20.00 30.56 -13.60
CA PRO A 679 19.80 31.93 -13.13
C PRO A 679 18.33 32.29 -12.90
N TYR A 680 17.39 31.48 -13.43
CA TYR A 680 15.95 31.72 -13.33
C TYR A 680 15.28 30.92 -12.21
N ASP A 681 16.05 30.15 -11.44
CA ASP A 681 15.57 29.35 -10.31
C ASP A 681 16.11 29.89 -8.98
N ASP A 682 15.74 29.24 -7.87
CA ASP A 682 16.31 29.50 -6.56
C ASP A 682 17.55 28.63 -6.32
N ALA A 683 18.73 29.21 -6.55
CA ALA A 683 20.01 28.53 -6.33
C ALA A 683 20.17 28.02 -4.90
N GLU A 684 19.64 28.73 -3.89
CA GLU A 684 19.77 28.33 -2.49
C GLU A 684 18.87 27.13 -2.16
N PHE A 685 17.70 27.03 -2.79
CA PHE A 685 16.83 25.85 -2.70
C PHE A 685 17.52 24.58 -3.22
N TRP A 686 18.33 24.71 -4.28
CA TRP A 686 19.06 23.58 -4.87
C TRP A 686 20.33 23.19 -4.12
N LYS A 687 20.65 23.85 -3.00
CA LYS A 687 21.65 23.36 -2.07
C LYS A 687 21.17 22.01 -1.49
N PRO A 688 21.95 20.92 -1.64
CA PRO A 688 21.57 19.63 -1.08
C PRO A 688 21.38 19.71 0.43
N ALA A 689 20.29 19.12 0.92
CA ALA A 689 20.04 18.96 2.34
C ALA A 689 21.25 18.29 3.02
N PRO A 690 21.62 18.69 4.25
CA PRO A 690 22.83 18.17 4.89
C PRO A 690 22.83 16.64 5.03
N LEU A 691 21.68 16.02 5.34
CA LEU A 691 21.52 14.56 5.32
C LEU A 691 21.87 13.95 3.95
N LEU A 692 21.29 14.48 2.87
CA LEU A 692 21.53 13.99 1.50
C LEU A 692 23.00 14.15 1.11
N ALA A 693 23.60 15.31 1.39
CA ALA A 693 25.00 15.57 1.10
C ALA A 693 25.93 14.59 1.85
N ARG A 694 25.65 14.34 3.13
CA ARG A 694 26.41 13.39 3.95
C ARG A 694 26.30 11.97 3.42
N LEU A 695 25.09 11.46 3.20
CA LEU A 695 24.89 10.09 2.70
C LEU A 695 25.56 9.88 1.34
N ALA A 696 25.44 10.86 0.43
CA ALA A 696 26.12 10.82 -0.86
C ALA A 696 27.66 10.78 -0.71
N SER A 697 28.24 11.53 0.22
CA SER A 697 29.69 11.53 0.47
C SER A 697 30.20 10.23 1.12
N GLU A 698 29.34 9.54 1.88
CA GLU A 698 29.66 8.28 2.55
C GLU A 698 29.37 7.04 1.68
N GLY A 699 28.86 7.22 0.45
CA GLY A 699 28.45 6.12 -0.42
C GLY A 699 27.27 5.31 0.11
N LYS A 700 26.39 5.95 0.89
CA LYS A 700 25.20 5.34 1.51
C LYS A 700 23.91 5.70 0.77
N THR A 701 22.85 4.99 1.11
CA THR A 701 21.46 5.20 0.68
C THR A 701 20.63 5.81 1.82
N PHE A 702 19.44 6.30 1.49
CA PHE A 702 18.44 6.65 2.50
C PHE A 702 17.86 5.40 3.20
N ASN A 703 17.65 4.32 2.43
CA ASN A 703 17.00 3.08 2.90
C ASN A 703 17.98 1.94 3.19
#